data_AF-A0A1B8B5P1-F1
#
_entry.id   AF-A0A1B8B5P1-F1
#
_cell.length_a   1.000
_cell.length_b   1.000
_cell.length_c   1.000
_cell.angle_alpha   90.00
_cell.angle_beta   90.00
_cell.angle_gamma   90.00
#
_symmetry.space_group_name_H-M   'P 1'
#
loop_
_entity.id
_entity.type
_entity.pdbx_description
1 polymer ?
#
loop_
_entity_poly.entity_id
_entity_poly.type
_entity_poly.pdbx_seq_one_letter_code
_entity_poly.pdbx_strand_id
1 'polypeptide(L)'
;MWLDRLAGGPATSPGPSTPQAGRPYPKRTSSTLSPYVTSQRPGLSPRGSSLSLASNESSSSLLSSARRPNGSGLRQASTIETGPDSLSVLETLLAGLSDDRDQHEKKVINKDDLNLEADFGGLSLKELAASQPPDTTVINKRKPKTTEESEKDRANLEDLHRSIEACDDVLESVELNLANFRNDLAMVSADIESLQTRSAALNKRLENRKQVEKALGPLVEELSLPPEVISKISEGHIDESWAKMLAELDRRSNMFKKKSETEMSNAAKDLNPILEKLTLKAIERIRDFIVAQIKALRSPHINAQIIQQQNFLRFKELFIFLHKHHSTLANEIALAYMNTMRWYYLNQFSRYERALAKIKLHILDKNDGLGHEDTTRKATVLSSNRAPGPPHDAFNLGRRIDLLKTNNQAALSSYLAEEDQTTHYLEVPFRNFNLALIDNATAEYTFMATFFSPALSFNQISKNFNYIFEPTFELGRTLSKTLVGDTYDALGLLLCIRLNQHFAFELQRRKVPAVDGYINATTMLLWPRLQVIMDRHCESVRQLINAVPSKPSRAEAAKLSAAPHVVTQRFGQLLHGFLTLSADAGDDEPVVSSLRRLRSDVETFLTRHAELFGDKRKSGRFLYNNYSLILTIISDANGKLADEQQEHFEGLKIQHQESS
;
A
#
# COMPACT_ATOMS: atom_id res chain seq x y z
N MET A 1 29.73 8.45 10.18
CA MET A 1 28.57 9.33 9.87
C MET A 1 27.65 8.85 8.74
N TRP A 2 28.14 8.27 7.63
CA TRP A 2 27.25 7.88 6.51
C TRP A 2 26.49 6.56 6.76
N LEU A 3 27.15 5.57 7.39
CA LEU A 3 26.60 4.21 7.57
C LEU A 3 25.88 4.02 8.91
N ASP A 4 26.09 4.90 9.89
CA ASP A 4 25.38 4.90 11.19
C ASP A 4 23.86 5.11 11.06
N ARG A 5 23.39 5.46 9.85
CA ARG A 5 22.00 5.77 9.55
C ARG A 5 21.20 4.60 8.98
N LEU A 6 21.81 3.41 8.86
CA LEU A 6 21.12 2.16 8.49
C LEU A 6 20.59 1.38 9.71
N ALA A 7 20.98 1.75 10.93
CA ALA A 7 20.62 1.07 12.18
C ALA A 7 19.16 1.33 12.67
N GLY A 8 18.22 1.51 11.73
CA GLY A 8 16.81 1.86 12.00
C GLY A 8 15.92 0.69 12.44
N GLY A 9 16.37 -0.12 13.40
CA GLY A 9 15.55 -1.18 14.01
C GLY A 9 14.54 -0.63 15.02
N PRO A 10 13.40 -1.31 15.27
CA PRO A 10 12.42 -0.87 16.26
C PRO A 10 13.00 -0.97 17.68
N ALA A 11 12.79 0.08 18.48
CA ALA A 11 13.34 0.17 19.83
C ALA A 11 12.71 -0.86 20.78
N THR A 12 13.53 -1.77 21.30
CA THR A 12 13.17 -2.69 22.39
C THR A 12 13.61 -2.13 23.75
N SER A 13 12.80 -2.37 24.78
CA SER A 13 12.93 -1.72 26.08
C SER A 13 14.14 -2.22 26.89
N PRO A 14 14.90 -1.34 27.57
CA PRO A 14 15.95 -1.76 28.50
C PRO A 14 15.36 -2.26 29.83
N GLY A 15 15.72 -3.48 30.24
CA GLY A 15 15.48 -3.98 31.59
C GLY A 15 16.47 -3.39 32.62
N PRO A 16 16.16 -3.45 33.93
CA PRO A 16 16.94 -2.76 34.95
C PRO A 16 18.16 -3.56 35.44
N SER A 17 19.26 -2.84 35.69
CA SER A 17 20.44 -3.35 36.41
C SER A 17 20.72 -2.47 37.63
N THR A 18 20.89 -3.08 38.80
CA THR A 18 21.08 -2.39 40.10
C THR A 18 22.56 -2.05 40.40
N PRO A 19 22.84 -1.15 41.37
CA PRO A 19 23.97 -0.22 41.25
C PRO A 19 25.21 -0.52 42.12
N GLN A 20 26.29 0.22 41.86
CA GLN A 20 27.39 0.50 42.80
C GLN A 20 27.62 2.02 42.92
N ALA A 21 28.20 2.48 44.05
CA ALA A 21 28.19 3.88 44.48
C ALA A 21 29.61 4.46 44.72
N GLY A 22 29.80 5.79 44.51
CA GLY A 22 31.16 6.38 44.40
C GLY A 22 31.50 7.76 45.01
N ARG A 23 30.54 8.70 45.23
CA ARG A 23 30.78 10.08 45.77
C ARG A 23 31.60 11.03 44.84
N PRO A 24 31.82 12.32 45.19
CA PRO A 24 30.88 13.37 45.63
C PRO A 24 30.93 14.69 44.79
N TYR A 25 29.87 15.52 44.87
CA TYR A 25 29.82 16.91 44.34
C TYR A 25 30.54 17.94 45.24
N PRO A 26 30.70 19.23 44.81
CA PRO A 26 29.68 20.23 45.17
C PRO A 26 29.47 21.44 44.22
N LYS A 27 28.18 21.72 43.89
CA LYS A 27 27.53 23.05 43.72
C LYS A 27 28.00 23.96 42.54
N ARG A 28 27.18 24.89 42.01
CA ARG A 28 25.79 25.33 42.35
C ARG A 28 24.89 25.27 41.07
N THR A 29 24.00 26.18 40.62
CA THR A 29 23.61 27.57 40.98
C THR A 29 22.07 27.74 40.99
N SER A 30 21.48 28.52 40.07
CA SER A 30 20.05 28.90 39.97
C SER A 30 19.83 29.65 38.61
N SER A 31 18.63 30.01 38.12
CA SER A 31 17.33 30.25 38.77
C SER A 31 16.12 30.24 37.79
N THR A 32 14.90 30.03 38.33
CA THR A 32 13.58 30.64 37.95
C THR A 32 12.97 30.38 36.54
N LEU A 33 11.65 30.28 36.30
CA LEU A 33 10.38 30.09 37.07
C LEU A 33 9.29 29.68 36.02
N SER A 34 8.69 28.48 36.06
CA SER A 34 7.42 28.11 36.74
C SER A 34 6.14 28.21 35.83
N PRO A 35 4.91 27.76 36.21
CA PRO A 35 4.31 26.59 35.53
C PRO A 35 2.77 26.62 35.23
N TYR A 36 2.26 25.51 34.64
CA TYR A 36 0.83 25.09 34.62
C TYR A 36 -0.12 25.96 33.73
N VAL A 37 -1.41 25.63 33.48
CA VAL A 37 -2.35 24.66 34.09
C VAL A 37 -2.90 23.62 33.06
N THR A 38 -4.20 23.24 33.08
CA THR A 38 -4.78 22.07 32.42
C THR A 38 -6.26 22.24 32.01
N SER A 39 -6.78 21.27 31.22
CA SER A 39 -8.14 20.66 31.37
C SER A 39 -9.43 21.27 30.75
N GLN A 40 -9.93 20.57 29.73
CA GLN A 40 -11.35 20.17 29.49
C GLN A 40 -12.42 21.17 28.95
N ARG A 41 -13.66 20.66 28.84
CA ARG A 41 -14.72 20.97 27.85
C ARG A 41 -16.12 21.02 28.55
N PRO A 42 -17.23 21.13 27.82
CA PRO A 42 -18.13 22.29 27.79
C PRO A 42 -19.29 22.29 28.81
N GLY A 43 -19.86 23.48 29.06
CA GLY A 43 -21.13 23.68 29.78
C GLY A 43 -22.29 24.11 28.88
N LEU A 44 -23.53 24.06 29.39
CA LEU A 44 -24.76 24.34 28.65
C LEU A 44 -25.13 25.85 28.62
N SER A 45 -26.11 26.20 27.76
CA SER A 45 -26.75 27.51 27.69
C SER A 45 -27.70 27.78 28.88
N PRO A 46 -28.20 29.03 29.04
CA PRO A 46 -29.59 29.26 28.62
C PRO A 46 -29.90 30.65 28.03
N ARG A 47 -31.07 30.71 27.38
CA ARG A 47 -31.98 31.86 27.11
C ARG A 47 -31.50 33.30 27.40
N GLY A 48 -31.54 34.14 26.37
CA GLY A 48 -31.69 35.60 26.46
C GLY A 48 -32.21 36.16 25.13
N SER A 49 -33.34 36.87 25.12
CA SER A 49 -34.02 37.36 23.91
C SER A 49 -34.17 38.89 23.92
N SER A 50 -33.79 39.55 22.81
CA SER A 50 -34.06 40.97 22.57
C SER A 50 -34.42 41.22 21.10
N LEU A 51 -35.23 42.26 20.86
CA LEU A 51 -35.88 42.55 19.58
C LEU A 51 -35.15 43.65 18.80
N SER A 52 -35.09 43.53 17.47
CA SER A 52 -35.08 44.62 16.46
C SER A 52 -35.17 43.95 15.08
N LEU A 53 -36.27 44.02 14.31
CA LEU A 53 -36.85 45.21 13.63
C LEU A 53 -35.92 45.87 12.59
N ALA A 54 -35.69 45.16 11.49
CA ALA A 54 -35.51 45.75 10.15
C ALA A 54 -36.02 44.73 9.11
N SER A 55 -36.78 45.17 8.11
CA SER A 55 -37.43 44.30 7.13
C SER A 55 -37.07 44.69 5.71
N ASN A 56 -36.62 43.73 4.89
CA ASN A 56 -37.20 43.57 3.55
C ASN A 56 -36.98 42.18 2.92
N GLU A 57 -37.98 41.79 2.14
CA GLU A 57 -38.05 40.81 1.03
C GLU A 57 -36.81 39.91 0.76
N SER A 58 -36.88 38.59 0.98
CA SER A 58 -37.44 37.57 0.06
C SER A 58 -36.71 37.51 -1.30
N SER A 59 -36.11 36.38 -1.71
CA SER A 59 -36.83 35.12 -1.95
C SER A 59 -35.93 33.89 -2.25
N SER A 60 -36.44 32.69 -1.96
CA SER A 60 -35.96 31.35 -2.42
C SER A 60 -34.56 30.89 -1.90
N SER A 61 -34.33 29.69 -1.33
CA SER A 61 -34.86 28.36 -1.66
C SER A 61 -34.31 27.25 -0.71
N LEU A 62 -34.92 26.05 -0.75
CA LEU A 62 -34.42 24.72 -0.30
C LEU A 62 -34.07 24.42 1.18
N LEU A 63 -34.86 23.52 1.77
CA LEU A 63 -34.42 22.43 2.67
C LEU A 63 -35.11 21.13 2.16
N SER A 64 -34.62 19.89 2.17
CA SER A 64 -33.45 19.18 2.73
C SER A 64 -33.91 17.93 3.51
N SER A 65 -34.24 16.87 2.76
CA SER A 65 -34.06 15.44 3.10
C SER A 65 -34.18 14.99 4.58
N ALA A 66 -35.32 14.40 4.95
CA ALA A 66 -35.42 13.50 6.11
C ALA A 66 -35.23 12.03 5.68
N ARG A 67 -34.37 11.27 6.39
CA ARG A 67 -34.18 9.82 6.19
C ARG A 67 -35.07 9.01 7.15
N ARG A 68 -35.51 7.83 6.70
CA ARG A 68 -36.26 6.84 7.50
C ARG A 68 -35.35 6.07 8.48
N PRO A 69 -35.92 5.49 9.56
CA PRO A 69 -35.54 4.20 10.11
C PRO A 69 -36.54 3.08 9.73
N ASN A 70 -36.25 1.83 10.11
CA ASN A 70 -36.95 0.61 9.67
C ASN A 70 -37.87 -0.01 10.73
N GLY A 71 -38.85 -0.81 10.25
CA GLY A 71 -39.49 -1.90 11.00
C GLY A 71 -40.82 -1.55 11.69
N SER A 72 -41.74 -2.51 11.90
CA SER A 72 -41.78 -3.88 11.35
C SER A 72 -43.17 -4.53 11.55
N GLY A 73 -43.78 -5.01 10.46
CA GLY A 73 -44.68 -6.18 10.43
C GLY A 73 -45.96 -6.20 11.29
N LEU A 74 -47.11 -6.18 10.61
CA LEU A 74 -48.22 -7.09 10.96
C LEU A 74 -48.86 -7.64 9.68
N ARG A 75 -49.57 -8.77 9.77
CA ARG A 75 -50.13 -9.53 8.65
C ARG A 75 -51.62 -9.27 8.47
N GLN A 76 -52.04 -9.04 7.23
CA GLN A 76 -53.28 -9.57 6.64
C GLN A 76 -53.06 -9.56 5.11
N ALA A 77 -52.90 -10.71 4.45
CA ALA A 77 -53.92 -11.74 4.19
C ALA A 77 -54.95 -11.23 3.16
N SER A 78 -54.65 -11.45 1.88
CA SER A 78 -55.55 -11.21 0.76
C SER A 78 -56.58 -12.34 0.67
N THR A 79 -57.79 -12.11 1.18
CA THR A 79 -58.96 -12.96 0.94
C THR A 79 -59.85 -12.28 -0.09
N ILE A 80 -60.01 -12.92 -1.26
CA ILE A 80 -61.00 -12.53 -2.26
C ILE A 80 -62.34 -13.09 -1.78
N GLU A 81 -63.22 -12.25 -1.24
CA GLU A 81 -64.61 -12.64 -1.02
C GLU A 81 -65.42 -12.35 -2.28
N THR A 82 -65.92 -13.43 -2.90
CA THR A 82 -66.82 -13.38 -4.05
C THR A 82 -68.24 -13.08 -3.59
N GLY A 83 -68.55 -11.80 -3.41
CA GLY A 83 -69.94 -11.33 -3.36
C GLY A 83 -70.65 -11.57 -4.70
N PRO A 84 -71.99 -11.70 -4.72
CA PRO A 84 -72.76 -11.86 -5.96
C PRO A 84 -72.62 -10.64 -6.87
N ASP A 85 -72.62 -10.86 -8.18
CA ASP A 85 -72.38 -9.83 -9.20
C ASP A 85 -73.39 -8.69 -9.09
N SER A 86 -72.90 -7.47 -8.87
CA SER A 86 -73.69 -6.25 -8.63
C SER A 86 -74.71 -5.96 -9.73
N LEU A 87 -74.47 -6.43 -10.97
CA LEU A 87 -75.41 -6.29 -12.08
C LEU A 87 -76.67 -7.15 -11.90
N SER A 88 -76.53 -8.37 -11.37
CA SER A 88 -77.67 -9.28 -11.12
C SER A 88 -78.63 -8.74 -10.04
N VAL A 89 -78.08 -8.03 -9.04
CA VAL A 89 -78.86 -7.37 -7.99
C VAL A 89 -79.64 -6.17 -8.56
N LEU A 90 -79.02 -5.39 -9.45
CA LEU A 90 -79.69 -4.29 -10.16
C LEU A 90 -80.78 -4.77 -11.13
N GLU A 91 -80.53 -5.86 -11.86
CA GLU A 91 -81.52 -6.46 -12.77
C GLU A 91 -82.73 -6.99 -12.00
N THR A 92 -82.51 -7.63 -10.84
CA THR A 92 -83.58 -8.07 -9.93
C THR A 92 -84.39 -6.89 -9.37
N LEU A 93 -83.73 -5.79 -8.99
CA LEU A 93 -84.39 -4.57 -8.50
C LEU A 93 -85.17 -3.83 -9.58
N LEU A 94 -84.73 -3.86 -10.84
CA LEU A 94 -85.44 -3.25 -11.97
C LEU A 94 -86.65 -4.08 -12.41
N ALA A 95 -86.54 -5.42 -12.40
CA ALA A 95 -87.67 -6.31 -12.67
C ALA A 95 -88.80 -6.17 -11.63
N GLY A 96 -88.47 -5.84 -10.38
CA GLY A 96 -89.44 -5.57 -9.31
C GLY A 96 -90.24 -4.26 -9.45
N LEU A 97 -90.00 -3.45 -10.49
CA LEU A 97 -90.66 -2.15 -10.70
C LEU A 97 -91.56 -2.09 -11.95
N SER A 98 -91.71 -3.19 -12.68
CA SER A 98 -92.43 -3.23 -13.98
C SER A 98 -93.84 -3.82 -13.97
N ASP A 99 -94.29 -4.44 -12.86
CA ASP A 99 -95.48 -5.33 -12.86
C ASP A 99 -96.71 -4.79 -12.06
N ASP A 100 -96.64 -3.57 -11.52
CA ASP A 100 -97.66 -3.01 -10.61
C ASP A 100 -98.13 -1.61 -11.07
N ARG A 101 -98.63 -1.53 -12.31
CA ARG A 101 -99.17 -0.28 -12.93
C ARG A 101 -100.43 -0.48 -13.78
N ASP A 102 -101.31 -1.38 -13.35
CA ASP A 102 -102.68 -1.42 -13.84
C ASP A 102 -103.67 -0.94 -12.75
N GLN A 103 -104.85 -0.47 -13.17
CA GLN A 103 -105.94 0.02 -12.31
C GLN A 103 -105.66 1.26 -11.42
N HIS A 104 -105.81 2.45 -12.00
CA HIS A 104 -106.95 3.32 -11.65
C HIS A 104 -107.17 4.45 -12.68
N GLU A 105 -108.37 5.03 -12.67
CA GLU A 105 -108.96 5.71 -13.84
C GLU A 105 -108.47 7.14 -14.09
N LYS A 106 -108.19 7.46 -15.36
CA LYS A 106 -108.07 8.86 -15.83
C LYS A 106 -109.46 9.41 -16.17
N LYS A 107 -110.00 10.31 -15.35
CA LYS A 107 -111.13 11.16 -15.77
C LYS A 107 -110.60 12.38 -16.51
N VAL A 108 -110.81 12.39 -17.83
CA VAL A 108 -110.47 13.51 -18.72
C VAL A 108 -111.75 14.28 -19.03
N ILE A 109 -111.72 15.59 -18.88
CA ILE A 109 -112.85 16.48 -19.18
C ILE A 109 -113.08 16.48 -20.70
N ASN A 110 -114.31 16.20 -21.13
CA ASN A 110 -114.67 16.15 -22.55
C ASN A 110 -115.29 17.47 -23.01
N LYS A 111 -115.34 17.70 -24.32
CA LYS A 111 -115.81 18.97 -24.90
C LYS A 111 -117.29 19.25 -24.68
N ASP A 112 -118.08 18.26 -24.29
CA ASP A 112 -119.50 18.41 -24.03
C ASP A 112 -119.78 19.10 -22.67
N ASP A 113 -118.85 19.06 -21.71
CA ASP A 113 -118.92 19.79 -20.42
C ASP A 113 -118.82 21.32 -20.57
N LEU A 114 -118.63 21.84 -21.80
CA LEU A 114 -118.44 23.27 -22.09
C LEU A 114 -119.58 23.91 -22.90
N ASN A 115 -120.64 23.15 -23.25
CA ASN A 115 -121.79 23.64 -24.02
C ASN A 115 -123.02 23.85 -23.13
N LEU A 116 -123.14 25.05 -22.55
CA LEU A 116 -124.30 25.47 -21.75
C LEU A 116 -125.36 26.17 -22.65
N GLU A 117 -126.19 25.39 -23.33
CA GLU A 117 -127.43 25.90 -23.93
C GLU A 117 -128.48 26.14 -22.83
N ALA A 118 -128.69 27.41 -22.48
CA ALA A 118 -129.73 27.82 -21.54
C ALA A 118 -131.04 28.11 -22.30
N ASP A 119 -132.04 27.24 -22.14
CA ASP A 119 -133.40 27.49 -22.63
C ASP A 119 -134.10 28.57 -21.78
N PHE A 120 -134.50 29.66 -22.43
CA PHE A 120 -135.21 30.79 -21.81
C PHE A 120 -136.72 30.80 -22.14
N GLY A 121 -137.30 29.68 -22.60
CA GLY A 121 -138.75 29.47 -22.68
C GLY A 121 -139.49 30.44 -23.60
N GLY A 122 -138.80 31.03 -24.57
CA GLY A 122 -139.37 31.99 -25.53
C GLY A 122 -139.51 33.44 -25.04
N LEU A 123 -138.94 33.81 -23.89
CA LEU A 123 -138.97 35.19 -23.36
C LEU A 123 -137.59 35.86 -23.37
N SER A 124 -137.55 37.20 -23.41
CA SER A 124 -136.27 37.91 -23.51
C SER A 124 -135.58 38.05 -22.14
N LEU A 125 -134.24 37.96 -22.16
CA LEU A 125 -133.38 38.02 -20.96
C LEU A 125 -133.56 39.29 -20.11
N LYS A 126 -134.14 40.36 -20.66
CA LYS A 126 -134.39 41.62 -19.94
C LYS A 126 -135.74 41.66 -19.21
N GLU A 127 -136.67 40.79 -19.59
CA GLU A 127 -137.99 40.64 -18.95
C GLU A 127 -137.94 39.59 -17.83
N LEU A 128 -137.11 38.55 -17.99
CA LEU A 128 -136.81 37.59 -16.91
C LEU A 128 -136.13 38.27 -15.70
N ALA A 129 -135.25 39.25 -15.95
CA ALA A 129 -134.59 40.03 -14.90
C ALA A 129 -135.48 41.07 -14.22
N ALA A 130 -136.72 41.26 -14.69
CA ALA A 130 -137.67 42.27 -14.20
C ALA A 130 -138.98 41.66 -13.66
N SER A 131 -139.11 40.33 -13.64
CA SER A 131 -140.28 39.61 -13.13
C SER A 131 -139.94 38.87 -11.83
N GLN A 132 -140.87 38.90 -10.87
CA GLN A 132 -140.67 38.42 -9.50
C GLN A 132 -141.33 37.04 -9.29
N PRO A 133 -140.56 35.96 -9.06
CA PRO A 133 -141.12 34.63 -8.78
C PRO A 133 -141.78 34.55 -7.38
N PRO A 134 -142.74 33.62 -7.18
CA PRO A 134 -143.62 33.63 -6.00
C PRO A 134 -143.11 32.83 -4.79
N ASP A 135 -143.76 33.04 -3.64
CA ASP A 135 -143.62 32.22 -2.43
C ASP A 135 -144.09 30.77 -2.63
N THR A 136 -143.25 29.80 -2.24
CA THR A 136 -143.76 28.57 -1.61
C THR A 136 -142.80 27.98 -0.57
N THR A 137 -143.29 27.92 0.66
CA THR A 137 -142.59 27.43 1.86
C THR A 137 -142.26 25.93 1.84
N VAL A 138 -141.03 25.55 2.20
CA VAL A 138 -140.75 24.60 3.30
C VAL A 138 -139.44 25.03 4.00
N ILE A 139 -139.48 25.19 5.33
CA ILE A 139 -138.29 25.47 6.15
C ILE A 139 -137.82 24.16 6.77
N ASN A 140 -136.52 23.84 6.64
CA ASN A 140 -135.83 22.99 7.59
C ASN A 140 -134.71 23.78 8.29
N LYS A 141 -134.64 23.65 9.62
CA LYS A 141 -134.07 24.69 10.48
C LYS A 141 -132.56 24.55 10.67
N ARG A 142 -131.86 25.68 10.61
CA ARG A 142 -130.57 25.86 11.28
C ARG A 142 -130.73 25.46 12.76
N LYS A 143 -129.91 24.54 13.25
CA LYS A 143 -129.27 24.74 14.56
C LYS A 143 -127.93 25.43 14.28
N PRO A 144 -127.60 26.55 14.92
CA PRO A 144 -126.20 26.97 14.97
C PRO A 144 -125.44 25.95 15.80
N LYS A 145 -124.36 25.37 15.24
CA LYS A 145 -123.21 25.06 16.09
C LYS A 145 -122.67 26.41 16.59
N THR A 146 -122.30 26.49 17.86
CA THR A 146 -121.68 27.70 18.42
C THR A 146 -120.39 27.99 17.68
N THR A 147 -120.09 29.28 17.46
CA THR A 147 -118.86 29.70 16.75
C THR A 147 -117.62 29.10 17.40
N GLU A 148 -117.59 29.04 18.74
CA GLU A 148 -116.53 28.43 19.54
C GLU A 148 -116.15 26.99 19.14
N GLU A 149 -117.10 26.18 18.65
CA GLU A 149 -116.84 24.78 18.27
C GLU A 149 -116.20 24.71 16.88
N SER A 150 -116.70 25.50 15.93
CA SER A 150 -116.07 25.65 14.61
C SER A 150 -114.76 26.44 14.66
N GLU A 151 -114.59 27.36 15.61
CA GLU A 151 -113.34 28.06 15.89
C GLU A 151 -112.30 27.11 16.50
N LYS A 152 -112.70 26.15 17.33
CA LYS A 152 -111.81 25.07 17.81
C LYS A 152 -111.41 24.11 16.70
N ASP A 153 -112.34 23.65 15.86
CA ASP A 153 -111.99 22.80 14.72
C ASP A 153 -111.10 23.55 13.71
N ARG A 154 -111.34 24.85 13.51
CA ARG A 154 -110.49 25.73 12.67
C ARG A 154 -109.12 25.94 13.30
N ALA A 155 -109.02 26.15 14.61
CA ALA A 155 -107.76 26.27 15.33
C ALA A 155 -106.95 24.96 15.30
N ASN A 156 -107.60 23.81 15.50
CA ASN A 156 -106.95 22.49 15.37
C ASN A 156 -106.41 22.26 13.94
N LEU A 157 -107.12 22.73 12.92
CA LEU A 157 -106.66 22.66 11.53
C LEU A 157 -105.57 23.69 11.21
N GLU A 158 -105.60 24.89 11.82
CA GLU A 158 -104.51 25.87 11.71
C GLU A 158 -103.25 25.42 12.45
N ASP A 159 -103.36 24.76 13.60
CA ASP A 159 -102.24 24.16 14.33
C ASP A 159 -101.70 22.91 13.62
N LEU A 160 -102.56 22.09 12.99
CA LEU A 160 -102.12 21.01 12.11
C LEU A 160 -101.41 21.56 10.86
N HIS A 161 -101.94 22.62 10.24
CA HIS A 161 -101.32 23.28 9.10
C HIS A 161 -99.95 23.86 9.47
N ARG A 162 -99.84 24.53 10.63
CA ARG A 162 -98.55 25.01 11.20
C ARG A 162 -97.59 23.87 11.53
N SER A 163 -98.10 22.72 11.97
CA SER A 163 -97.26 21.54 12.21
C SER A 163 -96.80 20.88 10.91
N ILE A 164 -97.54 21.02 9.81
CA ILE A 164 -97.13 20.58 8.48
C ILE A 164 -96.13 21.58 7.91
N GLU A 165 -96.40 22.90 7.97
CA GLU A 165 -95.44 23.96 7.60
C GLU A 165 -94.12 23.81 8.37
N ALA A 166 -94.15 23.57 9.68
CA ALA A 166 -92.94 23.35 10.49
C ALA A 166 -92.24 22.01 10.17
N CYS A 167 -92.94 21.00 9.65
CA CYS A 167 -92.32 19.78 9.13
C CYS A 167 -91.72 20.01 7.74
N ASP A 168 -92.36 20.78 6.88
CA ASP A 168 -91.89 21.13 5.55
C ASP A 168 -90.69 22.10 5.63
N ASP A 169 -90.68 23.07 6.53
CA ASP A 169 -89.51 23.91 6.88
C ASP A 169 -88.32 23.04 7.30
N VAL A 170 -88.56 22.01 8.13
CA VAL A 170 -87.52 21.07 8.56
C VAL A 170 -87.06 20.18 7.41
N LEU A 171 -87.96 19.73 6.54
CA LEU A 171 -87.62 18.93 5.36
C LEU A 171 -86.86 19.77 4.31
N GLU A 172 -87.23 21.03 4.07
CA GLU A 172 -86.47 21.97 3.25
C GLU A 172 -85.09 22.19 3.86
N SER A 173 -84.98 22.34 5.19
CA SER A 173 -83.67 22.44 5.84
C SER A 173 -82.82 21.18 5.67
N VAL A 174 -83.42 19.98 5.65
CA VAL A 174 -82.72 18.71 5.43
C VAL A 174 -82.35 18.53 3.96
N GLU A 175 -83.23 18.89 3.03
CA GLU A 175 -82.93 18.89 1.58
C GLU A 175 -81.82 19.87 1.25
N LEU A 176 -81.87 21.10 1.77
CA LEU A 176 -80.82 22.10 1.64
C LEU A 176 -79.48 21.58 2.19
N ASN A 177 -79.47 20.98 3.38
CA ASN A 177 -78.25 20.43 3.98
C ASN A 177 -77.71 19.23 3.19
N LEU A 178 -78.55 18.33 2.68
CA LEU A 178 -78.12 17.20 1.84
C LEU A 178 -77.68 17.64 0.44
N ALA A 179 -78.33 18.65 -0.15
CA ALA A 179 -77.91 19.26 -1.40
C ALA A 179 -76.55 19.94 -1.24
N ASN A 180 -76.34 20.68 -0.14
CA ASN A 180 -75.05 21.27 0.21
C ASN A 180 -73.99 20.18 0.41
N PHE A 181 -74.24 19.14 1.22
CA PHE A 181 -73.30 18.02 1.40
C PHE A 181 -72.96 17.29 0.08
N ARG A 182 -73.92 17.13 -0.83
CA ARG A 182 -73.70 16.55 -2.16
C ARG A 182 -72.83 17.47 -3.02
N ASN A 183 -73.07 18.78 -2.98
CA ASN A 183 -72.31 19.78 -3.72
C ASN A 183 -70.88 19.90 -3.17
N ASP A 184 -70.70 19.84 -1.84
CA ASP A 184 -69.40 19.80 -1.17
C ASP A 184 -68.64 18.51 -1.49
N LEU A 185 -69.30 17.34 -1.48
CA LEU A 185 -68.67 16.09 -1.93
C LEU A 185 -68.28 16.13 -3.41
N ALA A 186 -69.09 16.76 -4.28
CA ALA A 186 -68.74 16.95 -5.69
C ALA A 186 -67.54 17.90 -5.86
N MET A 187 -67.50 19.00 -5.10
CA MET A 187 -66.38 19.96 -5.07
C MET A 187 -65.09 19.30 -4.56
N VAL A 188 -65.14 18.60 -3.42
CA VAL A 188 -64.00 17.87 -2.85
C VAL A 188 -63.53 16.74 -3.77
N SER A 189 -64.44 16.04 -4.45
CA SER A 189 -64.07 15.01 -5.44
C SER A 189 -63.36 15.63 -6.66
N ALA A 190 -63.87 16.76 -7.18
CA ALA A 190 -63.23 17.49 -8.27
C ALA A 190 -61.87 18.07 -7.87
N ASP A 191 -61.71 18.56 -6.63
CA ASP A 191 -60.43 19.01 -6.10
C ASP A 191 -59.44 17.85 -5.90
N ILE A 192 -59.90 16.67 -5.45
CA ILE A 192 -59.07 15.47 -5.37
C ILE A 192 -58.64 14.99 -6.75
N GLU A 193 -59.54 14.97 -7.74
CA GLU A 193 -59.20 14.62 -9.13
C GLU A 193 -58.23 15.63 -9.75
N SER A 194 -58.45 16.92 -9.49
CA SER A 194 -57.55 18.03 -9.88
C SER A 194 -56.16 17.88 -9.25
N LEU A 195 -56.08 17.59 -7.95
CA LEU A 195 -54.83 17.34 -7.23
C LEU A 195 -54.13 16.06 -7.71
N GLN A 196 -54.86 14.98 -7.98
CA GLN A 196 -54.33 13.72 -8.49
C GLN A 196 -53.78 13.90 -9.92
N THR A 197 -54.52 14.59 -10.79
CA THR A 197 -54.10 14.95 -12.15
C THR A 197 -52.87 15.85 -12.13
N ARG A 198 -52.86 16.87 -11.25
CA ARG A 198 -51.72 17.78 -11.05
C ARG A 198 -50.50 17.04 -10.50
N SER A 199 -50.69 16.09 -9.58
CA SER A 199 -49.64 15.23 -9.02
C SER A 199 -49.05 14.32 -10.10
N ALA A 200 -49.88 13.64 -10.89
CA ALA A 200 -49.44 12.80 -12.01
C ALA A 200 -48.67 13.61 -13.07
N ALA A 201 -49.16 14.82 -13.42
CA ALA A 201 -48.49 15.74 -14.33
C ALA A 201 -47.14 16.24 -13.78
N LEU A 202 -47.06 16.54 -12.49
CA LEU A 202 -45.80 16.91 -11.82
C LEU A 202 -44.81 15.73 -11.77
N ASN A 203 -45.28 14.51 -11.48
CA ASN A 203 -44.43 13.33 -11.44
C ASN A 203 -43.87 12.98 -12.83
N LYS A 204 -44.69 13.09 -13.88
CA LYS A 204 -44.25 12.97 -15.29
C LYS A 204 -43.22 14.05 -15.67
N ARG A 205 -43.42 15.30 -15.23
CA ARG A 205 -42.43 16.39 -15.42
C ARG A 205 -41.12 16.12 -14.66
N LEU A 206 -41.19 15.56 -13.47
CA LEU A 206 -40.04 15.22 -12.63
C LEU A 206 -39.24 14.06 -13.24
N GLU A 207 -39.91 13.02 -13.73
CA GLU A 207 -39.25 11.88 -14.38
C GLU A 207 -38.61 12.28 -15.72
N ASN A 208 -39.30 13.06 -16.55
CA ASN A 208 -38.70 13.66 -17.76
C ASN A 208 -37.45 14.49 -17.42
N ARG A 209 -37.48 15.27 -16.32
CA ARG A 209 -36.31 16.06 -15.86
C ARG A 209 -35.16 15.16 -15.42
N LYS A 210 -35.41 14.08 -14.66
CA LYS A 210 -34.37 13.10 -14.27
C LYS A 210 -33.73 12.42 -15.48
N GLN A 211 -34.51 12.11 -16.52
CA GLN A 211 -33.98 11.49 -17.73
C GLN A 211 -33.09 12.46 -18.52
N VAL A 212 -33.48 13.74 -18.60
CA VAL A 212 -32.66 14.82 -19.16
C VAL A 212 -31.40 15.09 -18.32
N GLU A 213 -31.52 15.12 -16.99
CA GLU A 213 -30.41 15.26 -16.04
C GLU A 213 -29.40 14.12 -16.17
N LYS A 214 -29.88 12.87 -16.26
CA LYS A 214 -29.06 11.68 -16.48
C LYS A 214 -28.33 11.68 -17.84
N ALA A 215 -28.87 12.35 -18.85
CA ALA A 215 -28.25 12.49 -20.17
C ALA A 215 -27.27 13.68 -20.25
N LEU A 216 -27.63 14.85 -19.70
CA LEU A 216 -26.84 16.08 -19.78
C LEU A 216 -25.78 16.18 -18.68
N GLY A 217 -26.03 15.69 -17.47
CA GLY A 217 -25.12 15.78 -16.34
C GLY A 217 -23.70 15.28 -16.67
N PRO A 218 -23.54 14.04 -17.17
CA PRO A 218 -22.22 13.51 -17.57
C PRO A 218 -21.52 14.34 -18.66
N LEU A 219 -22.29 14.91 -19.60
CA LEU A 219 -21.77 15.76 -20.66
C LEU A 219 -21.28 17.12 -20.11
N VAL A 220 -21.99 17.69 -19.14
CA VAL A 220 -21.60 18.94 -18.48
C VAL A 220 -20.42 18.74 -17.54
N GLU A 221 -20.35 17.64 -16.78
CA GLU A 221 -19.20 17.32 -15.92
C GLU A 221 -17.90 17.07 -16.71
N GLU A 222 -18.00 16.53 -17.93
CA GLU A 222 -16.89 16.31 -18.85
C GLU A 222 -16.44 17.60 -19.55
N LEU A 223 -17.39 18.43 -19.98
CA LEU A 223 -17.16 19.66 -20.73
C LEU A 223 -16.82 20.87 -19.84
N SER A 224 -16.98 20.76 -18.52
CA SER A 224 -16.60 21.81 -17.56
C SER A 224 -15.26 21.53 -16.89
N LEU A 225 -14.48 22.60 -16.73
CA LEU A 225 -13.31 22.65 -15.85
C LEU A 225 -13.62 23.55 -14.65
N PRO A 226 -13.68 23.02 -13.42
CA PRO A 226 -13.80 23.86 -12.23
C PRO A 226 -12.64 24.85 -12.13
N PRO A 227 -12.89 26.16 -11.89
CA PRO A 227 -11.84 27.18 -11.88
C PRO A 227 -10.78 26.95 -10.78
N GLU A 228 -11.16 26.24 -9.71
CA GLU A 228 -10.23 25.76 -8.67
C GLU A 228 -9.13 24.86 -9.22
N VAL A 229 -9.43 24.00 -10.22
CA VAL A 229 -8.42 23.16 -10.90
C VAL A 229 -7.39 24.07 -11.58
N ILE A 230 -7.87 25.12 -12.25
CA ILE A 230 -7.05 26.02 -13.06
C ILE A 230 -6.10 26.82 -12.16
N SER A 231 -6.64 27.57 -11.19
CA SER A 231 -5.82 28.38 -10.25
C SER A 231 -4.85 27.52 -9.44
N LYS A 232 -5.28 26.34 -8.99
CA LYS A 232 -4.42 25.45 -8.21
C LYS A 232 -3.27 24.85 -9.03
N ILE A 233 -3.45 24.64 -10.33
CA ILE A 233 -2.38 24.16 -11.23
C ILE A 233 -1.48 25.32 -11.71
N SER A 234 -2.01 26.53 -11.93
CA SER A 234 -1.21 27.70 -12.32
C SER A 234 -0.34 28.25 -11.17
N GLU A 235 -0.95 28.51 -10.01
CA GLU A 235 -0.34 29.24 -8.89
C GLU A 235 -0.07 28.35 -7.66
N GLY A 236 -0.87 27.30 -7.45
CA GLY A 236 -0.84 26.50 -6.23
C GLY A 236 0.49 25.75 -5.97
N HIS A 237 0.77 25.51 -4.69
CA HIS A 237 1.90 24.68 -4.24
C HIS A 237 1.68 23.20 -4.57
N ILE A 238 2.77 22.46 -4.75
CA ILE A 238 2.77 21.05 -5.17
C ILE A 238 2.66 20.16 -3.94
N ASP A 239 1.44 20.03 -3.44
CA ASP A 239 1.05 19.15 -2.33
C ASP A 239 0.38 17.86 -2.86
N GLU A 240 0.08 16.89 -1.98
CA GLU A 240 -0.77 15.74 -2.33
C GLU A 240 -2.13 16.16 -2.89
N SER A 241 -2.65 17.31 -2.44
CA SER A 241 -3.89 17.87 -2.99
C SER A 241 -3.72 18.40 -4.42
N TRP A 242 -2.51 18.84 -4.82
CA TRP A 242 -2.17 19.23 -6.19
C TRP A 242 -2.09 18.01 -7.10
N ALA A 243 -1.45 16.93 -6.64
CA ALA A 243 -1.38 15.66 -7.37
C ALA A 243 -2.77 15.07 -7.67
N LYS A 244 -3.75 15.25 -6.77
CA LYS A 244 -5.15 14.88 -7.02
C LYS A 244 -5.79 15.73 -8.13
N MET A 245 -5.57 17.04 -8.16
CA MET A 245 -6.05 17.89 -9.26
C MET A 245 -5.39 17.54 -10.59
N LEU A 246 -4.10 17.16 -10.58
CA LEU A 246 -3.37 16.70 -11.77
C LEU A 246 -3.96 15.41 -12.34
N ALA A 247 -4.23 14.42 -11.49
CA ALA A 247 -4.84 13.16 -11.92
C ALA A 247 -6.24 13.38 -12.55
N GLU A 248 -6.99 14.36 -12.04
CA GLU A 248 -8.29 14.75 -12.56
C GLU A 248 -8.21 15.58 -13.86
N LEU A 249 -7.16 16.40 -14.02
CA LEU A 249 -6.81 17.02 -15.31
C LEU A 249 -6.42 15.97 -16.36
N ASP A 250 -5.62 14.97 -15.99
CA ASP A 250 -5.28 13.86 -16.88
C ASP A 250 -6.54 13.09 -17.27
N ARG A 251 -7.41 12.74 -16.30
CA ARG A 251 -8.70 12.09 -16.56
C ARG A 251 -9.50 12.85 -17.63
N ARG A 252 -9.71 14.17 -17.45
CA ARG A 252 -10.40 15.01 -18.46
C ARG A 252 -9.66 15.05 -19.79
N SER A 253 -8.35 15.26 -19.81
CA SER A 253 -7.56 15.30 -21.04
C SER A 253 -7.66 14.00 -21.87
N ASN A 254 -7.70 12.83 -21.23
CA ASN A 254 -7.84 11.55 -21.95
C ASN A 254 -9.29 11.25 -22.39
N MET A 255 -10.31 11.69 -21.65
CA MET A 255 -11.70 11.63 -22.11
C MET A 255 -11.90 12.53 -23.34
N PHE A 256 -11.38 13.76 -23.26
CA PHE A 256 -11.41 14.73 -24.35
C PHE A 256 -10.73 14.22 -25.63
N LYS A 257 -9.48 13.72 -25.52
CA LYS A 257 -8.74 13.14 -26.67
C LYS A 257 -9.54 12.05 -27.38
N LYS A 258 -10.16 11.13 -26.64
CA LYS A 258 -11.00 10.06 -27.22
C LYS A 258 -12.27 10.58 -27.91
N LYS A 259 -12.93 11.61 -27.37
CA LYS A 259 -14.14 12.18 -27.99
C LYS A 259 -13.84 13.05 -29.20
N SER A 260 -12.66 13.69 -29.26
CA SER A 260 -12.22 14.44 -30.44
C SER A 260 -12.06 13.57 -31.70
N GLU A 261 -11.90 12.26 -31.55
CA GLU A 261 -11.89 11.27 -32.64
C GLU A 261 -13.31 10.83 -33.06
N THR A 262 -14.34 11.16 -32.27
CA THR A 262 -15.73 10.71 -32.50
C THR A 262 -16.63 11.84 -32.99
N GLU A 263 -16.83 12.92 -32.20
CA GLU A 263 -17.63 14.09 -32.60
C GLU A 263 -17.13 15.38 -31.91
N MET A 264 -16.85 16.42 -32.70
CA MET A 264 -16.36 17.72 -32.20
C MET A 264 -17.50 18.74 -32.04
N SER A 265 -18.16 18.73 -30.88
CA SER A 265 -19.03 19.84 -30.44
C SER A 265 -18.27 21.17 -30.39
N ASN A 266 -18.92 22.30 -30.69
CA ASN A 266 -18.24 23.61 -30.72
C ASN A 266 -17.64 23.99 -29.37
N ALA A 267 -18.37 23.81 -28.26
CA ALA A 267 -17.84 24.06 -26.92
C ALA A 267 -16.66 23.13 -26.54
N ALA A 268 -16.50 21.98 -27.20
CA ALA A 268 -15.31 21.15 -27.04
C ALA A 268 -14.10 21.80 -27.74
N LYS A 269 -14.30 22.39 -28.93
CA LYS A 269 -13.25 23.13 -29.67
C LYS A 269 -12.72 24.30 -28.85
N ASP A 270 -13.60 25.00 -28.13
CA ASP A 270 -13.23 26.12 -27.23
C ASP A 270 -12.48 25.63 -25.98
N LEU A 271 -12.81 24.44 -25.46
CA LEU A 271 -12.17 23.84 -24.29
C LEU A 271 -10.75 23.31 -24.57
N ASN A 272 -10.50 22.77 -25.78
CA ASN A 272 -9.21 22.17 -26.12
C ASN A 272 -7.99 23.10 -25.90
N PRO A 273 -7.94 24.34 -26.42
CA PRO A 273 -6.79 25.22 -26.20
C PRO A 273 -6.63 25.67 -24.74
N ILE A 274 -7.67 25.53 -23.90
CA ILE A 274 -7.57 25.76 -22.45
C ILE A 274 -6.92 24.54 -21.78
N LEU A 275 -7.37 23.33 -22.13
CA LEU A 275 -6.77 22.07 -21.67
C LEU A 275 -5.29 21.97 -22.07
N GLU A 276 -4.93 22.27 -23.32
CA GLU A 276 -3.54 22.22 -23.81
C GLU A 276 -2.65 23.24 -23.10
N LYS A 277 -3.11 24.48 -22.89
CA LYS A 277 -2.36 25.47 -22.10
C LYS A 277 -2.19 25.04 -20.64
N LEU A 278 -3.19 24.39 -20.05
CA LEU A 278 -3.16 23.94 -18.67
C LEU A 278 -2.25 22.70 -18.49
N THR A 279 -2.22 21.75 -19.44
CA THR A 279 -1.27 20.63 -19.41
C THR A 279 0.17 21.09 -19.65
N LEU A 280 0.39 22.05 -20.57
CA LEU A 280 1.71 22.68 -20.75
C LEU A 280 2.17 23.41 -19.48
N LYS A 281 1.28 24.15 -18.79
CA LYS A 281 1.63 24.79 -17.50
C LYS A 281 1.90 23.77 -16.40
N ALA A 282 1.14 22.67 -16.34
CA ALA A 282 1.43 21.56 -15.42
C ALA A 282 2.81 20.93 -15.70
N ILE A 283 3.17 20.71 -16.97
CA ILE A 283 4.48 20.20 -17.38
C ILE A 283 5.62 21.13 -16.92
N GLU A 284 5.47 22.45 -17.10
CA GLU A 284 6.42 23.46 -16.63
C GLU A 284 6.62 23.38 -15.09
N ARG A 285 5.52 23.36 -14.33
CA ARG A 285 5.53 23.28 -12.85
C ARG A 285 6.17 21.97 -12.36
N ILE A 286 5.87 20.84 -13.01
CA ILE A 286 6.43 19.52 -12.69
C ILE A 286 7.93 19.46 -13.01
N ARG A 287 8.35 19.96 -14.18
CA ARG A 287 9.75 20.08 -14.58
C ARG A 287 10.55 20.81 -13.49
N ASP A 288 10.10 21.99 -13.09
CA ASP A 288 10.84 22.83 -12.15
C ASP A 288 10.90 22.22 -10.75
N PHE A 289 9.83 21.54 -10.30
CA PHE A 289 9.84 20.77 -9.06
C PHE A 289 10.85 19.62 -9.11
N ILE A 290 10.77 18.73 -10.11
CA ILE A 290 11.67 17.56 -10.17
C ILE A 290 13.12 18.00 -10.36
N VAL A 291 13.39 19.04 -11.17
CA VAL A 291 14.73 19.63 -11.33
C VAL A 291 15.23 20.24 -10.01
N ALA A 292 14.37 20.85 -9.19
CA ALA A 292 14.76 21.31 -7.85
C ALA A 292 15.10 20.14 -6.91
N GLN A 293 14.35 19.03 -6.94
CA GLN A 293 14.67 17.84 -6.16
C GLN A 293 15.98 17.17 -6.63
N ILE A 294 16.24 17.10 -7.95
CA ILE A 294 17.51 16.60 -8.49
C ILE A 294 18.69 17.50 -8.08
N LYS A 295 18.50 18.82 -7.99
CA LYS A 295 19.51 19.74 -7.45
C LYS A 295 19.75 19.50 -5.95
N ALA A 296 18.70 19.22 -5.17
CA ALA A 296 18.84 18.93 -3.73
C ALA A 296 19.66 17.66 -3.44
N LEU A 297 19.63 16.65 -4.32
CA LEU A 297 20.47 15.45 -4.22
C LEU A 297 21.98 15.72 -4.34
N ARG A 298 22.39 16.92 -4.80
CA ARG A 298 23.80 17.33 -4.90
C ARG A 298 24.33 18.01 -3.63
N SER A 299 23.45 18.36 -2.69
CA SER A 299 23.84 19.04 -1.46
C SER A 299 24.66 18.12 -0.54
N PRO A 300 25.84 18.55 -0.06
CA PRO A 300 26.63 17.73 0.85
C PRO A 300 25.87 17.47 2.17
N HIS A 301 26.15 16.33 2.79
CA HIS A 301 25.57 15.86 4.07
C HIS A 301 24.09 15.44 4.07
N ILE A 302 23.33 15.60 2.98
CA ILE A 302 21.97 15.07 2.88
C ILE A 302 22.00 13.58 2.46
N ASN A 303 21.15 12.74 3.05
CA ASN A 303 20.94 11.37 2.57
C ASN A 303 19.99 11.37 1.37
N ALA A 304 20.49 10.95 0.20
CA ALA A 304 19.68 10.82 -1.02
C ALA A 304 18.39 10.00 -0.81
N GLN A 305 18.45 8.94 0.00
CA GLN A 305 17.29 8.07 0.29
C GLN A 305 16.12 8.82 0.96
N ILE A 306 16.40 9.84 1.77
CA ILE A 306 15.36 10.64 2.43
C ILE A 306 14.65 11.52 1.40
N ILE A 307 15.40 12.17 0.50
CA ILE A 307 14.80 12.95 -0.61
C ILE A 307 14.02 12.02 -1.55
N GLN A 308 14.58 10.86 -1.90
CA GLN A 308 13.92 9.84 -2.72
C GLN A 308 12.57 9.42 -2.13
N GLN A 309 12.51 9.10 -0.84
CA GLN A 309 11.26 8.70 -0.18
C GLN A 309 10.27 9.86 -0.04
N GLN A 310 10.70 11.01 0.49
CA GLN A 310 9.80 12.12 0.85
C GLN A 310 9.34 12.95 -0.35
N ASN A 311 10.21 13.16 -1.34
CA ASN A 311 10.00 14.15 -2.40
C ASN A 311 9.87 13.53 -3.81
N PHE A 312 10.40 12.33 -4.06
CA PHE A 312 10.17 11.61 -5.32
C PHE A 312 9.04 10.58 -5.20
N LEU A 313 9.13 9.58 -4.32
CA LEU A 313 8.11 8.51 -4.21
C LEU A 313 6.72 9.03 -3.84
N ARG A 314 6.62 9.98 -2.90
CA ARG A 314 5.36 10.66 -2.54
C ARG A 314 4.68 11.36 -3.72
N PHE A 315 5.48 11.78 -4.70
CA PHE A 315 5.05 12.55 -5.88
C PHE A 315 5.27 11.79 -7.21
N LYS A 316 5.30 10.45 -7.14
CA LYS A 316 5.48 9.55 -8.30
C LYS A 316 4.58 9.89 -9.49
N GLU A 317 3.31 10.19 -9.23
CA GLU A 317 2.32 10.49 -10.28
C GLU A 317 2.69 11.69 -11.15
N LEU A 318 3.52 12.63 -10.64
CA LEU A 318 4.02 13.76 -11.42
C LEU A 318 4.90 13.29 -12.59
N PHE A 319 5.75 12.28 -12.38
CA PHE A 319 6.61 11.74 -13.43
C PHE A 319 5.81 10.90 -14.44
N ILE A 320 4.81 10.15 -13.97
CA ILE A 320 3.91 9.38 -14.84
C ILE A 320 3.14 10.32 -15.78
N PHE A 321 2.57 11.40 -15.23
CA PHE A 321 1.90 12.45 -16.03
C PHE A 321 2.86 13.08 -17.05
N LEU A 322 4.06 13.47 -16.61
CA LEU A 322 5.07 14.08 -17.48
C LEU A 322 5.46 13.15 -18.64
N HIS A 323 5.72 11.87 -18.36
CA HIS A 323 6.09 10.91 -19.40
C HIS A 323 4.95 10.64 -20.40
N LYS A 324 3.70 10.64 -19.91
CA LYS A 324 2.49 10.41 -20.71
C LYS A 324 2.16 11.55 -21.68
N HIS A 325 2.38 12.81 -21.29
CA HIS A 325 2.11 13.97 -22.16
C HIS A 325 3.34 14.52 -22.88
N HIS A 326 4.56 14.29 -22.37
CA HIS A 326 5.80 14.84 -22.94
C HIS A 326 7.03 13.95 -22.63
N SER A 327 7.07 12.76 -23.23
CA SER A 327 8.06 11.70 -22.96
C SER A 327 9.54 12.09 -23.16
N THR A 328 9.87 13.01 -24.08
CA THR A 328 11.25 13.47 -24.31
C THR A 328 11.83 14.18 -23.09
N LEU A 329 11.17 15.24 -22.61
CA LEU A 329 11.52 15.94 -21.35
C LEU A 329 11.52 15.01 -20.13
N ALA A 330 10.62 14.01 -20.07
CA ALA A 330 10.65 13.00 -19.01
C ALA A 330 11.95 12.16 -19.05
N ASN A 331 12.41 11.78 -20.25
CA ASN A 331 13.66 11.06 -20.44
C ASN A 331 14.89 11.94 -20.17
N GLU A 332 14.86 13.23 -20.52
CA GLU A 332 15.92 14.20 -20.19
C GLU A 332 16.05 14.39 -18.67
N ILE A 333 14.92 14.51 -17.94
CA ILE A 333 14.91 14.59 -16.48
C ILE A 333 15.37 13.28 -15.84
N ALA A 334 14.98 12.13 -16.39
CA ALA A 334 15.49 10.83 -15.93
C ALA A 334 17.02 10.72 -16.14
N LEU A 335 17.55 11.19 -17.27
CA LEU A 335 18.99 11.23 -17.53
C LEU A 335 19.70 12.22 -16.60
N ALA A 336 19.11 13.38 -16.29
CA ALA A 336 19.64 14.34 -15.33
C ALA A 336 19.67 13.77 -13.90
N TYR A 337 18.68 12.96 -13.52
CA TYR A 337 18.69 12.17 -12.29
C TYR A 337 19.82 11.13 -12.32
N MET A 338 19.89 10.29 -13.37
CA MET A 338 20.91 9.24 -13.52
C MET A 338 22.34 9.81 -13.43
N ASN A 339 22.62 10.91 -14.14
CA ASN A 339 23.93 11.58 -14.09
C ASN A 339 24.24 12.13 -12.69
N THR A 340 23.24 12.59 -11.95
CA THR A 340 23.39 13.08 -10.58
C THR A 340 23.67 11.94 -9.61
N MET A 341 22.96 10.82 -9.70
CA MET A 341 23.19 9.64 -8.86
C MET A 341 24.51 8.93 -9.19
N ARG A 342 24.87 8.83 -10.48
CA ARG A 342 26.17 8.31 -10.94
C ARG A 342 27.33 9.10 -10.31
N TRP A 343 27.24 10.43 -10.29
CA TRP A 343 28.21 11.28 -9.60
C TRP A 343 28.18 11.11 -8.07
N TYR A 344 26.98 11.08 -7.47
CA TYR A 344 26.80 10.96 -6.02
C TYR A 344 27.44 9.68 -5.47
N TYR A 345 27.09 8.51 -6.04
CA TYR A 345 27.66 7.23 -5.63
C TYR A 345 29.16 7.15 -5.92
N LEU A 346 29.61 7.57 -7.11
CA LEU A 346 31.05 7.55 -7.44
C LEU A 346 31.88 8.40 -6.46
N ASN A 347 31.46 9.63 -6.15
CA ASN A 347 32.15 10.50 -5.20
C ASN A 347 32.10 9.94 -3.77
N GLN A 348 30.99 9.36 -3.34
CA GLN A 348 30.84 8.80 -1.99
C GLN A 348 31.66 7.51 -1.81
N PHE A 349 31.61 6.58 -2.76
CA PHE A 349 32.43 5.36 -2.73
C PHE A 349 33.92 5.63 -2.96
N SER A 350 34.31 6.63 -3.76
CA SER A 350 35.72 7.08 -3.84
C SER A 350 36.25 7.67 -2.53
N ARG A 351 35.38 8.22 -1.66
CA ARG A 351 35.78 8.65 -0.31
C ARG A 351 35.87 7.46 0.63
N TYR A 352 34.97 6.49 0.49
CA TYR A 352 34.92 5.32 1.34
C TYR A 352 36.07 4.34 1.07
N GLU A 353 36.43 4.12 -0.19
CA GLU A 353 37.59 3.32 -0.61
C GLU A 353 38.89 3.88 0.00
N ARG A 354 39.13 5.19 -0.10
CA ARG A 354 40.27 5.86 0.56
C ARG A 354 40.25 5.80 2.09
N ALA A 355 39.08 5.72 2.71
CA ALA A 355 38.95 5.53 4.15
C ALA A 355 39.29 4.09 4.55
N LEU A 356 38.78 3.09 3.83
CA LEU A 356 39.11 1.67 4.04
C LEU A 356 40.60 1.38 3.74
N ALA A 357 41.21 2.09 2.79
CA ALA A 357 42.64 1.99 2.48
C ALA A 357 43.58 2.52 3.58
N LYS A 358 43.05 3.18 4.62
CA LYS A 358 43.81 3.56 5.83
C LYS A 358 43.83 2.46 6.89
N ILE A 359 42.95 1.46 6.80
CA ILE A 359 42.91 0.33 7.74
C ILE A 359 44.21 -0.48 7.61
N LYS A 360 44.88 -0.72 8.74
CA LYS A 360 46.14 -1.46 8.77
C LYS A 360 45.85 -2.95 8.54
N LEU A 361 46.53 -3.55 7.57
CA LEU A 361 46.38 -4.97 7.25
C LEU A 361 47.61 -5.79 7.67
N HIS A 362 47.40 -7.02 8.09
CA HIS A 362 48.47 -8.01 8.24
C HIS A 362 49.06 -8.34 6.87
N ILE A 363 50.39 -8.41 6.79
CA ILE A 363 51.13 -8.66 5.54
C ILE A 363 51.56 -10.13 5.55
N LEU A 364 50.83 -10.96 4.80
CA LEU A 364 51.11 -12.38 4.59
C LEU A 364 51.85 -12.57 3.26
N ASP A 365 53.14 -12.91 3.36
CA ASP A 365 54.10 -12.90 2.24
C ASP A 365 54.47 -14.34 1.79
N LYS A 366 55.19 -14.46 0.68
CA LYS A 366 55.65 -15.72 0.06
C LYS A 366 56.45 -16.64 1.01
N ASN A 367 56.96 -16.09 2.11
CA ASN A 367 57.70 -16.79 3.16
C ASN A 367 56.79 -17.43 4.22
N ASP A 368 55.52 -17.02 4.35
CA ASP A 368 54.52 -17.63 5.24
C ASP A 368 53.94 -18.93 4.63
N GLY A 369 54.77 -19.69 3.90
CA GLY A 369 54.42 -20.98 3.33
C GLY A 369 54.56 -22.12 4.35
N LEU A 370 53.69 -23.13 4.26
CA LEU A 370 53.70 -24.31 5.15
C LEU A 370 55.09 -24.89 5.39
N GLY A 371 55.90 -24.99 4.32
CA GLY A 371 57.24 -25.58 4.35
C GLY A 371 58.40 -24.62 4.67
N HIS A 372 58.15 -23.38 5.10
CA HIS A 372 59.22 -22.48 5.52
C HIS A 372 59.53 -22.66 7.02
N GLU A 373 60.64 -23.33 7.33
CA GLU A 373 61.12 -23.52 8.70
C GLU A 373 61.31 -22.17 9.42
N ASP A 374 60.85 -22.05 10.67
CA ASP A 374 61.04 -20.85 11.52
C ASP A 374 62.50 -20.68 12.03
N THR A 375 63.46 -21.24 11.29
CA THR A 375 64.89 -21.21 11.61
C THR A 375 65.41 -19.77 11.51
N THR A 376 65.49 -19.13 12.66
CA THR A 376 66.11 -17.81 12.91
C THR A 376 65.33 -16.56 12.47
N ARG A 377 64.12 -16.36 13.02
CA ARG A 377 63.57 -14.99 13.25
C ARG A 377 64.51 -14.06 14.06
N LYS A 378 65.62 -14.58 14.61
CA LYS A 378 66.74 -13.83 15.22
C LYS A 378 67.82 -13.36 14.23
N ALA A 379 67.88 -13.85 12.99
CA ALA A 379 68.93 -13.50 12.02
C ALA A 379 68.46 -12.45 11.00
N THR A 380 67.22 -12.54 10.52
CA THR A 380 66.67 -11.67 9.46
C THR A 380 66.43 -10.21 9.88
N VAL A 381 66.81 -9.83 11.10
CA VAL A 381 66.75 -8.45 11.62
C VAL A 381 67.77 -7.52 10.94
N LEU A 382 68.75 -8.07 10.22
CA LEU A 382 69.88 -7.33 9.65
C LEU A 382 69.81 -7.07 8.13
N SER A 383 68.73 -7.48 7.44
CA SER A 383 68.69 -7.43 5.96
C SER A 383 67.33 -7.03 5.35
N SER A 384 66.46 -6.34 6.08
CA SER A 384 65.19 -5.83 5.54
C SER A 384 64.82 -4.46 6.13
N ASN A 385 64.63 -3.47 5.25
CA ASN A 385 64.16 -2.12 5.63
C ASN A 385 62.64 -2.04 5.84
N ARG A 386 61.92 -3.17 5.89
CA ARG A 386 60.52 -3.21 6.34
C ARG A 386 60.48 -3.58 7.83
N ALA A 387 59.90 -2.71 8.64
CA ALA A 387 59.63 -3.00 10.04
C ALA A 387 58.76 -4.27 10.16
N PRO A 388 59.05 -5.18 11.10
CA PRO A 388 58.21 -6.35 11.32
C PRO A 388 56.81 -5.91 11.76
N GLY A 389 55.78 -6.40 11.07
CA GLY A 389 54.39 -6.14 11.43
C GLY A 389 54.01 -6.81 12.77
N PRO A 390 52.82 -6.50 13.31
CA PRO A 390 52.28 -7.21 14.47
C PRO A 390 52.23 -8.73 14.19
N PRO A 391 52.61 -9.58 15.16
CA PRO A 391 52.70 -11.02 14.93
C PRO A 391 51.32 -11.61 14.56
N HIS A 392 51.22 -12.10 13.32
CA HIS A 392 50.03 -12.79 12.80
C HIS A 392 50.18 -14.31 12.88
N ASP A 393 49.07 -14.99 13.10
CA ASP A 393 48.92 -16.42 12.80
C ASP A 393 48.35 -16.55 11.39
N ALA A 394 49.11 -17.19 10.49
CA ALA A 394 48.80 -17.33 9.06
C ALA A 394 47.85 -18.50 8.76
N PHE A 395 47.82 -19.51 9.63
CA PHE A 395 47.18 -20.81 9.35
C PHE A 395 45.93 -21.04 10.19
N ASN A 396 45.64 -20.16 11.15
CA ASN A 396 44.56 -20.30 12.12
C ASN A 396 43.38 -19.40 11.79
N LEU A 397 42.17 -19.96 11.78
CA LEU A 397 40.95 -19.22 11.48
C LEU A 397 40.51 -18.31 12.65
N GLY A 398 40.76 -18.71 13.90
CA GLY A 398 40.46 -17.92 15.10
C GLY A 398 39.08 -17.25 15.08
N ARG A 399 39.05 -15.94 15.33
CA ARG A 399 37.83 -15.10 15.30
C ARG A 399 37.48 -14.57 13.90
N ARG A 400 38.25 -14.88 12.86
CA ARG A 400 38.02 -14.36 11.49
C ARG A 400 36.67 -14.81 10.93
N ILE A 401 36.21 -16.00 11.33
CA ILE A 401 34.90 -16.57 11.00
C ILE A 401 33.70 -15.77 11.56
N ASP A 402 33.87 -14.95 12.59
CA ASP A 402 32.77 -14.19 13.21
C ASP A 402 32.17 -13.15 12.23
N LEU A 403 32.95 -12.75 11.22
CA LEU A 403 32.55 -11.87 10.11
C LEU A 403 31.52 -12.52 9.15
N LEU A 404 31.50 -13.86 9.08
CA LEU A 404 30.47 -14.65 8.38
C LEU A 404 29.29 -14.92 9.30
N LYS A 405 29.53 -15.35 10.54
CA LYS A 405 28.49 -15.76 11.49
C LYS A 405 27.59 -14.61 11.97
N THR A 406 28.07 -13.38 11.96
CA THR A 406 27.30 -12.22 12.47
C THR A 406 26.37 -11.61 11.42
N ASN A 407 25.22 -12.25 11.23
CA ASN A 407 24.18 -11.97 10.22
C ASN A 407 23.47 -10.58 10.29
N ASN A 408 23.99 -9.60 11.02
CA ASN A 408 23.38 -8.26 11.17
C ASN A 408 24.41 -7.11 11.40
N GLN A 409 25.71 -7.33 11.19
CA GLN A 409 26.70 -6.26 11.26
C GLN A 409 26.63 -5.34 10.02
N ALA A 410 26.05 -4.16 10.17
CA ALA A 410 26.12 -3.07 9.20
C ALA A 410 27.58 -2.70 8.85
N ALA A 411 27.80 -2.14 7.66
CA ALA A 411 29.14 -1.80 7.20
C ALA A 411 29.78 -0.66 8.02
N LEU A 412 31.09 -0.77 8.28
CA LEU A 412 31.89 0.19 9.05
C LEU A 412 31.83 1.59 8.42
N SER A 413 31.40 2.61 9.16
CA SER A 413 31.33 3.96 8.60
C SER A 413 32.72 4.54 8.33
N SER A 414 32.85 5.26 7.23
CA SER A 414 34.12 5.86 6.76
C SER A 414 34.90 6.59 7.86
N TYR A 415 34.22 7.31 8.76
CA TYR A 415 34.87 7.97 9.91
C TYR A 415 35.56 6.98 10.86
N LEU A 416 34.86 5.91 11.25
CA LEU A 416 35.39 4.86 12.13
C LEU A 416 36.53 4.09 11.44
N ALA A 417 36.46 3.90 10.12
CA ALA A 417 37.54 3.31 9.32
C ALA A 417 38.82 4.18 9.25
N GLU A 418 38.72 5.49 9.48
CA GLU A 418 39.90 6.37 9.57
C GLU A 418 40.47 6.47 10.99
N GLU A 419 39.64 6.31 12.01
CA GLU A 419 40.08 6.29 13.41
C GLU A 419 40.68 4.94 13.84
N ASP A 420 40.28 3.82 13.21
CA ASP A 420 40.69 2.48 13.62
C ASP A 420 42.22 2.27 13.57
N GLN A 421 42.80 2.07 14.75
CA GLN A 421 44.23 1.82 14.92
C GLN A 421 44.59 0.33 14.96
N THR A 422 43.60 -0.56 15.05
CA THR A 422 43.81 -2.00 15.10
C THR A 422 44.26 -2.55 13.75
N THR A 423 44.88 -3.74 13.75
CA THR A 423 45.33 -4.41 12.53
C THR A 423 44.38 -5.54 12.19
N HIS A 424 43.97 -5.60 10.93
CA HIS A 424 42.94 -6.51 10.42
C HIS A 424 43.49 -7.43 9.33
N TYR A 425 42.69 -8.40 8.94
CA TYR A 425 42.91 -9.22 7.76
C TYR A 425 42.10 -8.70 6.56
N LEU A 426 42.43 -9.15 5.35
CA LEU A 426 41.95 -8.57 4.09
C LEU A 426 40.43 -8.68 3.87
N GLU A 427 39.77 -9.63 4.53
CA GLU A 427 38.31 -9.80 4.50
C GLU A 427 37.55 -8.63 5.17
N VAL A 428 38.19 -7.84 6.04
CA VAL A 428 37.54 -6.71 6.73
C VAL A 428 37.23 -5.54 5.78
N PRO A 429 38.19 -4.95 5.04
CA PRO A 429 37.86 -3.94 4.03
C PRO A 429 37.01 -4.51 2.89
N PHE A 430 37.25 -5.77 2.48
CA PHE A 430 36.45 -6.44 1.45
C PHE A 430 34.97 -6.57 1.84
N ARG A 431 34.67 -7.08 3.06
CA ARG A 431 33.30 -7.18 3.59
C ARG A 431 32.63 -5.81 3.64
N ASN A 432 33.31 -4.83 4.22
CA ASN A 432 32.71 -3.52 4.49
C ASN A 432 32.43 -2.71 3.21
N PHE A 433 33.31 -2.78 2.20
CA PHE A 433 33.01 -2.17 0.91
C PHE A 433 31.83 -2.84 0.20
N ASN A 434 31.87 -4.18 0.06
CA ASN A 434 30.88 -4.91 -0.72
C ASN A 434 29.49 -4.88 -0.07
N LEU A 435 29.39 -4.99 1.27
CA LEU A 435 28.12 -4.87 1.98
C LEU A 435 27.48 -3.49 1.76
N ALA A 436 28.25 -2.40 1.96
CA ALA A 436 27.75 -1.05 1.73
C ALA A 436 27.33 -0.81 0.27
N LEU A 437 28.06 -1.38 -0.69
CA LEU A 437 27.73 -1.35 -2.12
C LEU A 437 26.39 -2.04 -2.37
N ILE A 438 26.19 -3.25 -1.86
CA ILE A 438 24.98 -4.06 -2.07
C ILE A 438 23.75 -3.42 -1.42
N ASP A 439 23.86 -2.87 -0.22
CA ASP A 439 22.75 -2.18 0.45
C ASP A 439 22.30 -0.93 -0.32
N ASN A 440 23.25 -0.14 -0.82
CA ASN A 440 22.94 1.04 -1.63
C ASN A 440 22.42 0.68 -3.03
N ALA A 441 23.00 -0.34 -3.66
CA ALA A 441 22.51 -0.90 -4.92
C ALA A 441 21.08 -1.45 -4.80
N THR A 442 20.77 -2.15 -3.71
CA THR A 442 19.42 -2.62 -3.39
C THR A 442 18.46 -1.44 -3.28
N ALA A 443 18.80 -0.44 -2.45
CA ALA A 443 17.95 0.72 -2.21
C ALA A 443 17.67 1.52 -3.50
N GLU A 444 18.69 1.79 -4.32
CA GLU A 444 18.52 2.52 -5.58
C GLU A 444 17.72 1.71 -6.60
N TYR A 445 17.99 0.42 -6.77
CA TYR A 445 17.22 -0.42 -7.69
C TYR A 445 15.73 -0.48 -7.30
N THR A 446 15.44 -0.67 -6.00
CA THR A 446 14.06 -0.63 -5.48
C THR A 446 13.42 0.74 -5.65
N PHE A 447 14.14 1.85 -5.41
CA PHE A 447 13.65 3.20 -5.70
C PHE A 447 13.32 3.37 -7.18
N MET A 448 14.26 3.05 -8.09
CA MET A 448 14.07 3.21 -9.53
C MET A 448 12.92 2.35 -10.06
N ALA A 449 12.83 1.09 -9.62
CA ALA A 449 11.73 0.19 -9.95
C ALA A 449 10.37 0.71 -9.45
N THR A 450 10.34 1.42 -8.31
CA THR A 450 9.10 1.97 -7.74
C THR A 450 8.71 3.31 -8.37
N PHE A 451 9.66 4.21 -8.63
CA PHE A 451 9.41 5.56 -9.14
C PHE A 451 9.17 5.57 -10.65
N PHE A 452 10.03 4.92 -11.44
CA PHE A 452 9.96 4.98 -12.90
C PHE A 452 8.93 4.01 -13.52
N SER A 453 8.48 2.98 -12.81
CA SER A 453 7.42 2.07 -13.28
C SER A 453 6.02 2.66 -13.01
N PRO A 454 5.07 2.67 -13.96
CA PRO A 454 5.07 1.94 -15.24
C PRO A 454 5.58 2.75 -16.45
N ALA A 455 6.05 3.99 -16.26
CA ALA A 455 6.49 4.86 -17.36
C ALA A 455 7.71 4.30 -18.13
N LEU A 456 8.63 3.63 -17.42
CA LEU A 456 9.74 2.88 -18.02
C LEU A 456 9.59 1.38 -17.74
N SER A 457 9.98 0.55 -18.71
CA SER A 457 9.99 -0.91 -18.56
C SER A 457 11.11 -1.37 -17.62
N PHE A 458 10.93 -2.49 -16.92
CA PHE A 458 11.94 -3.05 -16.01
C PHE A 458 13.29 -3.31 -16.71
N ASN A 459 13.30 -3.68 -18.00
CA ASN A 459 14.53 -3.82 -18.79
C ASN A 459 15.29 -2.49 -18.93
N GLN A 460 14.57 -1.38 -19.18
CA GLN A 460 15.18 -0.05 -19.26
C GLN A 460 15.62 0.44 -17.87
N ILE A 461 14.86 0.13 -16.82
CA ILE A 461 15.23 0.45 -15.44
C ILE A 461 16.55 -0.24 -15.05
N SER A 462 16.74 -1.53 -15.38
CA SER A 462 18.01 -2.24 -15.14
C SER A 462 19.18 -1.67 -15.95
N LYS A 463 18.96 -1.26 -17.21
CA LYS A 463 19.97 -0.55 -18.01
C LYS A 463 20.36 0.79 -17.39
N ASN A 464 19.37 1.57 -16.94
CA ASN A 464 19.58 2.87 -16.31
C ASN A 464 20.30 2.72 -14.96
N PHE A 465 19.98 1.68 -14.19
CA PHE A 465 20.65 1.34 -12.94
C PHE A 465 22.13 0.96 -13.18
N ASN A 466 22.41 0.09 -14.15
CA ASN A 466 23.80 -0.25 -14.50
C ASN A 466 24.58 1.00 -14.97
N TYR A 467 23.95 1.90 -15.73
CA TYR A 467 24.57 3.18 -16.07
C TYR A 467 24.90 4.06 -14.84
N ILE A 468 24.12 4.00 -13.77
CA ILE A 468 24.44 4.68 -12.51
C ILE A 468 25.61 4.00 -11.79
N PHE A 469 25.58 2.67 -11.66
CA PHE A 469 26.50 1.93 -10.79
C PHE A 469 27.82 1.48 -11.44
N GLU A 470 27.95 1.38 -12.76
CA GLU A 470 29.17 0.83 -13.39
C GLU A 470 30.49 1.47 -12.89
N PRO A 471 30.62 2.81 -12.70
CA PRO A 471 31.83 3.40 -12.13
C PRO A 471 32.10 2.99 -10.67
N THR A 472 31.03 2.69 -9.92
CA THR A 472 31.09 2.25 -8.52
C THR A 472 31.42 0.76 -8.43
N PHE A 473 30.89 -0.05 -9.36
CA PHE A 473 31.28 -1.44 -9.55
C PHE A 473 32.76 -1.55 -9.95
N GLU A 474 33.26 -0.68 -10.82
CA GLU A 474 34.67 -0.70 -11.20
C GLU A 474 35.62 -0.32 -10.04
N LEU A 475 35.22 0.59 -9.15
CA LEU A 475 35.94 0.82 -7.89
C LEU A 475 35.95 -0.45 -7.01
N GLY A 476 34.83 -1.17 -6.90
CA GLY A 476 34.75 -2.43 -6.14
C GLY A 476 35.60 -3.55 -6.72
N ARG A 477 35.61 -3.71 -8.06
CA ARG A 477 36.51 -4.64 -8.78
C ARG A 477 37.98 -4.26 -8.55
N THR A 478 38.31 -2.98 -8.63
CA THR A 478 39.67 -2.45 -8.43
C THR A 478 40.14 -2.70 -6.99
N LEU A 479 39.35 -2.33 -5.98
CA LEU A 479 39.67 -2.57 -4.57
C LEU A 479 39.87 -4.07 -4.30
N SER A 480 38.95 -4.92 -4.77
CA SER A 480 39.04 -6.38 -4.61
C SER A 480 40.31 -6.93 -5.26
N LYS A 481 40.67 -6.47 -6.46
CA LYS A 481 41.90 -6.85 -7.15
C LYS A 481 43.17 -6.42 -6.41
N THR A 482 43.18 -5.22 -5.83
CA THR A 482 44.31 -4.72 -5.03
C THR A 482 44.50 -5.51 -3.73
N LEU A 483 43.41 -5.82 -3.01
CA LEU A 483 43.46 -6.62 -1.77
C LEU A 483 43.93 -8.07 -2.01
N VAL A 484 43.65 -8.61 -3.19
CA VAL A 484 43.80 -10.05 -3.52
C VAL A 484 45.05 -10.33 -4.38
N GLY A 485 45.64 -9.31 -5.00
CA GLY A 485 46.78 -9.44 -5.92
C GLY A 485 48.05 -10.00 -5.29
N ASP A 486 48.54 -9.38 -4.21
CA ASP A 486 49.84 -9.70 -3.60
C ASP A 486 49.76 -10.59 -2.36
N THR A 487 48.56 -10.83 -1.80
CA THR A 487 48.37 -11.64 -0.58
C THR A 487 48.65 -13.12 -0.79
N TYR A 488 49.22 -13.79 0.22
CA TYR A 488 49.35 -15.25 0.30
C TYR A 488 48.39 -15.88 1.32
N ASP A 489 47.42 -15.10 1.83
CA ASP A 489 46.42 -15.53 2.82
C ASP A 489 45.31 -16.41 2.22
N ALA A 490 45.50 -17.72 2.25
CA ALA A 490 44.54 -18.69 1.74
C ALA A 490 43.18 -18.65 2.48
N LEU A 491 43.20 -18.44 3.81
CA LEU A 491 41.99 -18.38 4.63
C LEU A 491 41.23 -17.08 4.42
N GLY A 492 41.92 -15.93 4.36
CA GLY A 492 41.32 -14.63 4.06
C GLY A 492 40.68 -14.57 2.69
N LEU A 493 41.30 -15.22 1.69
CA LEU A 493 40.72 -15.31 0.36
C LEU A 493 39.50 -16.24 0.31
N LEU A 494 39.50 -17.36 1.03
CA LEU A 494 38.31 -18.21 1.18
C LEU A 494 37.17 -17.50 1.94
N LEU A 495 37.49 -16.73 2.99
CA LEU A 495 36.54 -15.85 3.68
C LEU A 495 35.89 -14.84 2.72
N CYS A 496 36.67 -14.19 1.84
CA CYS A 496 36.15 -13.32 0.79
C CYS A 496 35.23 -14.04 -0.20
N ILE A 497 35.53 -15.30 -0.55
CA ILE A 497 34.67 -16.13 -1.41
C ILE A 497 33.33 -16.42 -0.71
N ARG A 498 33.35 -16.86 0.55
CA ARG A 498 32.14 -17.11 1.34
C ARG A 498 31.30 -15.85 1.55
N LEU A 499 31.95 -14.70 1.78
CA LEU A 499 31.29 -13.40 1.82
C LEU A 499 30.61 -13.09 0.47
N ASN A 500 31.28 -13.30 -0.66
CA ASN A 500 30.70 -13.07 -1.99
C ASN A 500 29.54 -14.02 -2.33
N GLN A 501 29.59 -15.28 -1.86
CA GLN A 501 28.47 -16.22 -1.94
C GLN A 501 27.28 -15.79 -1.06
N HIS A 502 27.52 -15.35 0.17
CA HIS A 502 26.47 -14.79 1.03
C HIS A 502 25.83 -13.54 0.40
N PHE A 503 26.64 -12.66 -0.19
CA PHE A 503 26.19 -11.50 -0.96
C PHE A 503 25.34 -11.86 -2.19
N ALA A 504 25.65 -12.97 -2.88
CA ALA A 504 24.80 -13.50 -3.95
C ALA A 504 23.41 -13.91 -3.42
N PHE A 505 23.38 -14.67 -2.32
CA PHE A 505 22.15 -15.12 -1.68
C PHE A 505 21.30 -13.95 -1.13
N GLU A 506 21.94 -12.94 -0.54
CA GLU A 506 21.32 -11.66 -0.17
C GLU A 506 20.59 -11.02 -1.35
N LEU A 507 21.26 -10.86 -2.50
CA LEU A 507 20.70 -10.23 -3.70
C LEU A 507 19.54 -11.02 -4.32
N GLN A 508 19.64 -12.35 -4.33
CA GLN A 508 18.55 -13.24 -4.74
C GLN A 508 17.33 -13.10 -3.81
N ARG A 509 17.55 -13.11 -2.48
CA ARG A 509 16.51 -12.90 -1.46
C ARG A 509 15.83 -11.52 -1.59
N ARG A 510 16.62 -10.48 -1.92
CA ARG A 510 16.18 -9.10 -2.18
C ARG A 510 15.55 -8.92 -3.59
N LYS A 511 15.68 -9.90 -4.48
CA LYS A 511 15.22 -9.89 -5.89
C LYS A 511 15.82 -8.75 -6.75
N VAL A 512 17.12 -8.53 -6.64
CA VAL A 512 17.85 -7.45 -7.36
C VAL A 512 18.86 -8.05 -8.36
N PRO A 513 18.42 -8.53 -9.54
CA PRO A 513 19.28 -9.24 -10.49
C PRO A 513 20.30 -8.34 -11.22
N ALA A 514 20.16 -7.01 -11.09
CA ALA A 514 21.06 -6.06 -11.77
C ALA A 514 22.49 -6.06 -11.19
N VAL A 515 22.70 -6.60 -9.99
CA VAL A 515 24.02 -6.65 -9.32
C VAL A 515 24.73 -8.00 -9.54
N ASP A 516 24.03 -9.03 -10.05
CA ASP A 516 24.57 -10.39 -10.24
C ASP A 516 25.84 -10.39 -11.12
N GLY A 517 25.91 -9.51 -12.12
CA GLY A 517 27.08 -9.34 -12.98
C GLY A 517 28.33 -8.84 -12.24
N TYR A 518 28.17 -8.03 -11.18
CA TYR A 518 29.27 -7.62 -10.31
C TYR A 518 29.72 -8.77 -9.41
N ILE A 519 28.78 -9.47 -8.77
CA ILE A 519 29.06 -10.63 -7.90
C ILE A 519 29.80 -11.72 -8.67
N ASN A 520 29.35 -12.04 -9.89
CA ASN A 520 29.99 -13.03 -10.75
C ASN A 520 31.39 -12.60 -11.20
N ALA A 521 31.62 -11.33 -11.54
CA ALA A 521 32.95 -10.82 -11.84
C ALA A 521 33.91 -10.95 -10.65
N THR A 522 33.43 -10.68 -9.43
CA THR A 522 34.20 -10.91 -8.19
C THR A 522 34.48 -12.40 -7.97
N THR A 523 33.49 -13.29 -8.17
CA THR A 523 33.69 -14.75 -8.11
C THR A 523 34.77 -15.23 -9.09
N MET A 524 34.79 -14.72 -10.32
CA MET A 524 35.80 -15.04 -11.33
C MET A 524 37.20 -14.46 -11.04
N LEU A 525 37.31 -13.46 -10.15
CA LEU A 525 38.58 -12.92 -9.67
C LEU A 525 39.15 -13.73 -8.49
N LEU A 526 38.30 -14.10 -7.52
CA LEU A 526 38.76 -14.73 -6.27
C LEU A 526 39.19 -16.18 -6.46
N TRP A 527 38.42 -16.99 -7.21
CA TRP A 527 38.67 -18.43 -7.35
C TRP A 527 40.04 -18.76 -7.98
N PRO A 528 40.45 -18.18 -9.13
CA PRO A 528 41.75 -18.49 -9.72
C PRO A 528 42.93 -18.07 -8.83
N ARG A 529 42.78 -16.99 -8.04
CA ARG A 529 43.81 -16.59 -7.08
C ARG A 529 43.95 -17.59 -5.94
N LEU A 530 42.84 -18.13 -5.42
CA LEU A 530 42.90 -19.15 -4.37
C LEU A 530 43.63 -20.41 -4.85
N GLN A 531 43.36 -20.83 -6.09
CA GLN A 531 44.11 -21.93 -6.71
C GLN A 531 45.61 -21.64 -6.77
N VAL A 532 46.04 -20.45 -7.19
CA VAL A 532 47.47 -20.07 -7.22
C VAL A 532 48.13 -20.06 -5.84
N ILE A 533 47.42 -19.65 -4.78
CA ILE A 533 47.94 -19.71 -3.40
C ILE A 533 48.05 -21.18 -2.94
N MET A 534 47.06 -22.02 -3.24
CA MET A 534 47.10 -23.45 -2.94
C MET A 534 48.17 -24.21 -3.74
N ASP A 535 48.41 -23.84 -5.01
CA ASP A 535 49.52 -24.31 -5.82
C ASP A 535 50.86 -23.95 -5.16
N ARG A 536 51.00 -22.72 -4.64
CA ARG A 536 52.21 -22.27 -3.94
C ARG A 536 52.43 -22.98 -2.59
N HIS A 537 51.36 -23.32 -1.85
CA HIS A 537 51.47 -24.17 -0.66
C HIS A 537 51.93 -25.59 -1.00
N CYS A 538 51.39 -26.20 -2.07
CA CYS A 538 51.84 -27.50 -2.58
C CYS A 538 53.31 -27.45 -3.00
N GLU A 539 53.72 -26.42 -3.74
CA GLU A 539 55.12 -26.19 -4.13
C GLU A 539 56.04 -26.04 -2.91
N SER A 540 55.62 -25.31 -1.87
CA SER A 540 56.38 -25.15 -0.63
C SER A 540 56.62 -26.46 0.11
N VAL A 541 55.63 -27.37 0.14
CA VAL A 541 55.80 -28.71 0.70
C VAL A 541 56.70 -29.57 -0.19
N ARG A 542 56.55 -29.50 -1.52
CA ARG A 542 57.42 -30.20 -2.49
C ARG A 542 58.89 -29.76 -2.41
N GLN A 543 59.14 -28.49 -2.10
CA GLN A 543 60.49 -27.99 -1.84
C GLN A 543 61.09 -28.62 -0.57
N LEU A 544 60.31 -28.81 0.50
CA LEU A 544 60.76 -29.59 1.66
C LEU A 544 61.00 -31.06 1.32
N ILE A 545 60.10 -31.73 0.58
CA ILE A 545 60.28 -33.13 0.13
C ILE A 545 61.64 -33.28 -0.55
N ASN A 546 62.01 -32.35 -1.44
CA ASN A 546 63.29 -32.38 -2.15
C ASN A 546 64.50 -32.04 -1.28
N ALA A 547 64.32 -31.25 -0.22
CA ALA A 547 65.37 -30.94 0.76
C ALA A 547 65.67 -32.10 1.74
N VAL A 548 64.74 -33.05 1.93
CA VAL A 548 64.97 -34.24 2.79
C VAL A 548 66.12 -35.11 2.22
N PRO A 549 67.22 -35.32 2.96
CA PRO A 549 68.37 -36.10 2.48
C PRO A 549 68.00 -37.54 2.11
N SER A 550 68.57 -38.06 1.02
CA SER A 550 68.33 -39.44 0.54
C SER A 550 69.08 -40.53 1.32
N LYS A 551 69.95 -40.15 2.27
CA LYS A 551 70.64 -41.05 3.19
C LYS A 551 70.76 -40.36 4.56
N PRO A 552 70.22 -40.93 5.65
CA PRO A 552 70.35 -40.33 6.97
C PRO A 552 71.77 -40.50 7.53
N SER A 553 72.39 -39.41 8.00
CA SER A 553 73.59 -39.53 8.84
C SER A 553 73.21 -40.11 10.20
N ARG A 554 74.03 -41.03 10.75
CA ARG A 554 73.83 -41.55 12.11
C ARG A 554 73.82 -40.44 13.17
N ALA A 555 74.51 -39.32 12.93
CA ALA A 555 74.55 -38.17 13.83
C ALA A 555 73.33 -37.22 13.70
N GLU A 556 72.52 -37.39 12.65
CA GLU A 556 71.28 -36.65 12.41
C GLU A 556 70.08 -37.47 12.88
N ALA A 557 70.00 -38.76 12.50
CA ALA A 557 68.98 -39.69 12.96
C ALA A 557 68.93 -39.84 14.50
N ALA A 558 70.06 -39.62 15.19
CA ALA A 558 70.13 -39.58 16.66
C ALA A 558 69.55 -38.29 17.29
N LYS A 559 69.32 -37.24 16.50
CA LYS A 559 68.73 -35.95 16.93
C LYS A 559 67.24 -35.82 16.57
N LEU A 560 66.74 -36.67 15.67
CA LEU A 560 65.33 -36.65 15.27
C LEU A 560 64.43 -37.12 16.43
N SER A 561 63.45 -36.28 16.78
CA SER A 561 62.42 -36.61 17.76
C SER A 561 61.21 -37.24 17.09
N ALA A 562 60.55 -38.19 17.76
CA ALA A 562 59.27 -38.74 17.32
C ALA A 562 58.07 -37.81 17.60
N ALA A 563 58.32 -36.57 18.05
CA ALA A 563 57.30 -35.53 18.17
C ALA A 563 56.76 -35.09 16.78
N PRO A 564 55.54 -34.53 16.70
CA PRO A 564 54.99 -34.00 15.45
C PRO A 564 55.86 -32.90 14.82
N HIS A 565 55.88 -32.84 13.49
CA HIS A 565 56.59 -31.81 12.74
C HIS A 565 55.83 -30.48 12.74
N VAL A 566 56.52 -29.33 12.66
CA VAL A 566 55.87 -28.00 12.64
C VAL A 566 54.91 -27.85 11.45
N VAL A 567 55.32 -28.39 10.29
CA VAL A 567 54.50 -28.51 9.07
C VAL A 567 53.15 -29.18 9.35
N THR A 568 53.11 -30.22 10.19
CA THR A 568 51.90 -30.97 10.57
C THR A 568 50.92 -30.12 11.35
N GLN A 569 51.42 -29.32 12.30
CA GLN A 569 50.57 -28.39 13.05
C GLN A 569 50.00 -27.32 12.13
N ARG A 570 50.83 -26.66 11.32
CA ARG A 570 50.40 -25.63 10.36
C ARG A 570 49.41 -26.18 9.33
N PHE A 571 49.65 -27.38 8.80
CA PHE A 571 48.74 -28.05 7.88
C PHE A 571 47.41 -28.40 8.57
N GLY A 572 47.44 -28.93 9.79
CA GLY A 572 46.23 -29.23 10.56
C GLY A 572 45.38 -27.98 10.82
N GLN A 573 46.01 -26.87 11.22
CA GLN A 573 45.32 -25.59 11.43
C GLN A 573 44.72 -25.05 10.12
N LEU A 574 45.49 -25.07 9.02
CA LEU A 574 45.01 -24.64 7.71
C LEU A 574 43.84 -25.52 7.23
N LEU A 575 43.96 -26.83 7.38
CA LEU A 575 42.93 -27.80 7.01
C LEU A 575 41.65 -27.57 7.83
N HIS A 576 41.74 -27.43 9.16
CA HIS A 576 40.61 -27.07 10.02
C HIS A 576 39.91 -25.81 9.52
N GLY A 577 40.66 -24.73 9.28
CA GLY A 577 40.10 -23.49 8.76
C GLY A 577 39.37 -23.66 7.42
N PHE A 578 39.95 -24.42 6.50
CA PHE A 578 39.34 -24.75 5.20
C PHE A 578 38.08 -25.62 5.33
N LEU A 579 38.09 -26.61 6.23
CA LEU A 579 36.94 -27.49 6.51
C LEU A 579 35.80 -26.71 7.16
N THR A 580 36.07 -25.95 8.23
CA THR A 580 35.07 -25.11 8.90
C THR A 580 34.46 -24.08 7.96
N LEU A 581 35.25 -23.51 7.03
CA LEU A 581 34.75 -22.60 6.00
C LEU A 581 34.02 -23.32 4.85
N SER A 582 33.97 -24.65 4.81
CA SER A 582 33.32 -25.42 3.73
C SER A 582 32.19 -26.33 4.22
N ALA A 583 31.75 -26.18 5.48
CA ALA A 583 30.64 -26.94 6.05
C ALA A 583 29.30 -26.76 5.29
N ASP A 584 29.03 -25.53 4.83
CA ASP A 584 27.83 -25.15 4.05
C ASP A 584 28.07 -25.16 2.53
N ALA A 585 29.17 -25.75 2.04
CA ALA A 585 29.60 -25.67 0.64
C ALA A 585 29.12 -26.85 -0.22
N GLY A 586 29.09 -26.66 -1.54
CA GLY A 586 28.80 -27.71 -2.51
C GLY A 586 30.02 -28.61 -2.81
N ASP A 587 29.76 -29.88 -3.12
CA ASP A 587 30.79 -30.90 -3.40
C ASP A 587 31.74 -30.54 -4.56
N ASP A 588 31.26 -29.78 -5.55
CA ASP A 588 31.96 -29.50 -6.83
C ASP A 588 32.99 -28.34 -6.74
N GLU A 589 33.25 -27.78 -5.56
CA GLU A 589 34.14 -26.62 -5.44
C GLU A 589 35.64 -26.95 -5.66
N PRO A 590 36.41 -26.08 -6.35
CA PRO A 590 37.83 -26.31 -6.64
C PRO A 590 38.73 -26.27 -5.38
N VAL A 591 38.16 -25.96 -4.21
CA VAL A 591 38.75 -26.18 -2.90
C VAL A 591 39.11 -27.65 -2.69
N VAL A 592 38.18 -28.57 -3.02
CA VAL A 592 38.27 -29.99 -2.66
C VAL A 592 39.47 -30.66 -3.33
N SER A 593 39.65 -30.43 -4.64
CA SER A 593 40.78 -30.95 -5.40
C SER A 593 42.11 -30.33 -4.96
N SER A 594 42.12 -29.03 -4.64
CA SER A 594 43.28 -28.32 -4.13
C SER A 594 43.74 -28.85 -2.76
N LEU A 595 42.80 -29.13 -1.86
CA LEU A 595 43.05 -29.73 -0.54
C LEU A 595 43.54 -31.17 -0.65
N ARG A 596 42.88 -32.03 -1.43
CA ARG A 596 43.31 -33.44 -1.61
C ARG A 596 44.72 -33.54 -2.17
N ARG A 597 45.13 -32.64 -3.07
CA ARG A 597 46.50 -32.56 -3.57
C ARG A 597 47.50 -32.10 -2.48
N LEU A 598 47.16 -31.05 -1.73
CA LEU A 598 48.01 -30.55 -0.64
C LEU A 598 48.20 -31.60 0.46
N ARG A 599 47.14 -32.34 0.80
CA ARG A 599 47.15 -33.50 1.69
C ARG A 599 48.15 -34.55 1.23
N SER A 600 48.06 -34.97 -0.04
CA SER A 600 48.96 -35.97 -0.63
C SER A 600 50.43 -35.54 -0.64
N ASP A 601 50.70 -34.25 -0.88
CA ASP A 601 52.07 -33.70 -0.77
C ASP A 601 52.57 -33.75 0.70
N VAL A 602 51.73 -33.39 1.68
CA VAL A 602 52.10 -33.44 3.11
C VAL A 602 52.30 -34.87 3.62
N GLU A 603 51.48 -35.82 3.21
CA GLU A 603 51.66 -37.25 3.49
C GLU A 603 52.96 -37.80 2.92
N THR A 604 53.27 -37.42 1.67
CA THR A 604 54.54 -37.78 1.01
C THR A 604 55.75 -37.19 1.75
N PHE A 605 55.66 -35.94 2.21
CA PHE A 605 56.68 -35.31 3.06
C PHE A 605 56.86 -36.05 4.39
N LEU A 606 55.77 -36.32 5.12
CA LEU A 606 55.85 -36.99 6.42
C LEU A 606 56.41 -38.41 6.30
N THR A 607 56.02 -39.15 5.26
CA THR A 607 56.54 -40.50 5.00
C THR A 607 58.04 -40.48 4.70
N ARG A 608 58.49 -39.62 3.77
CA ARG A 608 59.92 -39.49 3.44
C ARG A 608 60.76 -38.94 4.60
N HIS A 609 60.19 -38.08 5.45
CA HIS A 609 60.84 -37.64 6.69
C HIS A 609 60.93 -38.79 7.73
N ALA A 610 59.91 -39.66 7.80
CA ALA A 610 59.91 -40.83 8.68
C ALA A 610 60.96 -41.89 8.29
N GLU A 611 61.40 -41.95 7.02
CA GLU A 611 62.48 -42.81 6.57
C GLU A 611 63.85 -42.43 7.18
N LEU A 612 64.07 -41.15 7.48
CA LEU A 612 65.34 -40.66 8.07
C LEU A 612 65.68 -41.28 9.43
N PHE A 613 64.69 -41.77 10.17
CA PHE A 613 64.91 -42.38 11.48
C PHE A 613 65.65 -43.72 11.41
N GLY A 614 65.60 -44.43 10.27
CA GLY A 614 66.21 -45.75 10.03
C GLY A 614 65.62 -46.92 10.85
N ASP A 615 65.07 -46.64 12.02
CA ASP A 615 64.35 -47.56 12.90
C ASP A 615 62.84 -47.50 12.58
N LYS A 616 62.30 -48.61 12.07
CA LYS A 616 60.87 -48.75 11.72
C LYS A 616 59.94 -48.39 12.88
N ARG A 617 60.33 -48.67 14.13
CA ARG A 617 59.49 -48.41 15.31
C ARG A 617 59.40 -46.92 15.64
N LYS A 618 60.51 -46.19 15.48
CA LYS A 618 60.52 -44.72 15.64
C LYS A 618 59.82 -44.03 14.47
N SER A 619 60.00 -44.56 13.27
CA SER A 619 59.30 -44.13 12.05
C SER A 619 57.77 -44.24 12.20
N GLY A 620 57.26 -45.41 12.62
CA GLY A 620 55.84 -45.63 12.89
C GLY A 620 55.29 -44.69 13.97
N ARG A 621 56.00 -44.55 15.10
CA ARG A 621 55.62 -43.60 16.18
C ARG A 621 55.54 -42.15 15.70
N PHE A 622 56.51 -41.70 14.90
CA PHE A 622 56.49 -40.36 14.32
C PHE A 622 55.24 -40.17 13.44
N LEU A 623 54.95 -41.10 12.53
CA LEU A 623 53.76 -41.01 11.67
C LEU A 623 52.45 -41.05 12.48
N TYR A 624 52.31 -41.98 13.43
CA TYR A 624 51.17 -42.05 14.34
C TYR A 624 50.95 -40.73 15.11
N ASN A 625 52.02 -40.15 15.68
CA ASN A 625 51.93 -38.89 16.41
C ASN A 625 51.53 -37.71 15.50
N ASN A 626 52.00 -37.68 14.25
CA ASN A 626 51.62 -36.64 13.29
C ASN A 626 50.15 -36.76 12.86
N TYR A 627 49.70 -37.95 12.44
CA TYR A 627 48.30 -38.15 12.03
C TYR A 627 47.32 -37.99 13.21
N SER A 628 47.68 -38.43 14.41
CA SER A 628 46.87 -38.19 15.61
C SER A 628 46.82 -36.70 16.01
N LEU A 629 47.84 -35.89 15.70
CA LEU A 629 47.77 -34.44 15.88
C LEU A 629 46.82 -33.80 14.85
N ILE A 630 46.90 -34.18 13.57
CA ILE A 630 45.98 -33.68 12.53
C ILE A 630 44.53 -33.98 12.92
N LEU A 631 44.23 -35.23 13.27
CA LEU A 631 42.89 -35.64 13.72
C LEU A 631 42.40 -34.84 14.92
N THR A 632 43.29 -34.57 15.89
CA THR A 632 42.93 -33.75 17.06
C THR A 632 42.56 -32.32 16.65
N ILE A 633 43.32 -31.72 15.72
CA ILE A 633 43.07 -30.35 15.23
C ILE A 633 41.80 -30.26 14.36
N ILE A 634 41.42 -31.30 13.62
CA ILE A 634 40.21 -31.29 12.76
C ILE A 634 38.96 -31.92 13.42
N SER A 635 39.03 -32.31 14.69
CA SER A 635 37.97 -33.08 15.39
C SER A 635 36.68 -32.32 15.67
N ASP A 636 36.70 -30.99 15.64
CA ASP A 636 35.55 -30.09 15.79
C ASP A 636 35.05 -29.51 14.45
N ALA A 637 35.66 -29.89 13.33
CA ALA A 637 35.22 -29.48 12.00
C ALA A 637 34.07 -30.38 11.51
N ASN A 638 32.98 -29.75 11.06
CA ASN A 638 31.74 -30.45 10.67
C ASN A 638 31.51 -30.41 9.15
N GLY A 639 30.85 -31.44 8.63
CA GLY A 639 30.31 -31.50 7.27
C GLY A 639 31.06 -32.50 6.39
N LYS A 640 30.41 -32.94 5.31
CA LYS A 640 30.83 -34.08 4.47
C LYS A 640 32.31 -34.11 4.05
N LEU A 641 32.90 -32.95 3.75
CA LEU A 641 34.32 -32.86 3.41
C LEU A 641 35.24 -33.11 4.64
N ALA A 642 34.83 -32.66 5.83
CA ALA A 642 35.54 -32.91 7.08
C ALA A 642 35.47 -34.40 7.45
N ASP A 643 34.28 -35.00 7.33
CA ASP A 643 34.06 -36.44 7.54
C ASP A 643 35.04 -37.27 6.68
N GLU A 644 35.16 -36.97 5.37
CA GLU A 644 36.13 -37.62 4.46
C GLU A 644 37.59 -37.46 4.93
N GLN A 645 37.98 -36.30 5.48
CA GLN A 645 39.35 -36.11 5.96
C GLN A 645 39.58 -36.84 7.29
N GLN A 646 38.59 -36.88 8.17
CA GLN A 646 38.67 -37.60 9.45
C GLN A 646 38.81 -39.11 9.21
N GLU A 647 37.95 -39.72 8.39
CA GLU A 647 38.04 -41.15 8.02
C GLU A 647 39.42 -41.49 7.40
N HIS A 648 39.91 -40.66 6.48
CA HIS A 648 41.19 -40.87 5.81
C HIS A 648 42.39 -40.82 6.78
N PHE A 649 42.44 -39.83 7.66
CA PHE A 649 43.52 -39.76 8.66
C PHE A 649 43.38 -40.78 9.79
N GLU A 650 42.17 -41.23 10.13
CA GLU A 650 41.96 -42.35 11.07
C GLU A 650 42.48 -43.66 10.48
N GLY A 651 42.20 -43.95 9.21
CA GLY A 651 42.78 -45.08 8.50
C GLY A 651 44.31 -45.09 8.51
N LEU A 652 44.95 -43.94 8.23
CA LEU A 652 46.41 -43.79 8.32
C LEU A 652 46.95 -43.95 9.76
N LYS A 653 46.24 -43.42 10.76
CA LYS A 653 46.62 -43.57 12.17
C LYS A 653 46.61 -45.04 12.60
N ILE A 654 45.57 -45.80 12.22
CA ILE A 654 45.45 -47.23 12.55
C ILE A 654 46.61 -48.03 11.94
N GLN A 655 46.94 -47.79 10.65
CA GLN A 655 48.06 -48.46 9.96
C GLN A 655 49.42 -48.27 10.67
N HIS A 656 49.65 -47.12 11.32
CA HIS A 656 50.89 -46.85 12.07
C HIS A 656 50.81 -47.17 13.57
N GLN A 657 49.63 -47.51 14.09
CA GLN A 657 49.45 -47.96 15.47
C GLN A 657 50.05 -49.37 15.68
N GLU A 658 49.92 -50.26 14.71
CA GLU A 658 50.46 -51.64 14.77
C GLU A 658 52.00 -51.71 14.67
N SER A 659 52.66 -50.63 14.24
CA SER A 659 54.12 -50.57 14.02
C SER A 659 54.90 -49.78 15.09
N SER A 660 54.27 -49.46 16.23
CA SER A 660 54.76 -48.53 17.26
C SER A 660 55.34 -49.17 18.53
#